data_AF-A0A364MWZ6-F1
#
_entry.id   AF-A0A364MWZ6-F1
#
_cell.length_a   1.000
_cell.length_b   1.000
_cell.length_c   1.000
_cell.angle_alpha   90.00
_cell.angle_beta   90.00
_cell.angle_gamma   90.00
#
_symmetry.space_group_name_H-M   'P 1'
#
loop_
_entity.id
_entity.type
_entity.pdbx_description
1 polymer ?
#
loop_
_entity_poly.entity_id
_entity_poly.type
_entity_poly.pdbx_seq_one_letter_code
_entity_poly.pdbx_strand_id
1 'polypeptide(L)'
;MDCSLAEKAIKAIAVKRKRREMTFKHGWRTHPGGYPMLAERIAVKPQTGIYRRFDALNARHILYLQAELCILEKRLREIEHKDKERDVQGRMRYARDYQRMLETPKNESREQFILIKKMHGKLKEYNEALIQLSTLHQLKPPDGFDLIDLQHFLGSDILSPNFLQGGDRFTWGSCTESEIHAAPDLIAVHPRKKEDDFSRLVSEKAIHLFKCGLGWVTKGDRHLDSKVYYDATVFKVTSWITCNLASLLPIASIWVLVNMQSLRSKLWVIAAFNVLTSVCLRSMTEAKRSEIFAVTAADDEYKGHVEHKDGLSPRATGSNSTDYAFDQVEEKRLIRKVDWRLLPILGALYSIALIDRTNISNARVAGMGVDLGLDIGDRYTIVLCLFFPTYFLLELPSNIVLRKVGSANWLSFIAVSWGAVMIGQGFVESWISLAICRVLLGSFEAGFFPGCVYLITCWYRRYEVQKRLGGFYLFSVGIGGLANILAYGLMQMEGVGGIRGWRWIFIIEGIITCIVAIAAWFIILDFPDKAEKKGFLTAAEAAVTLQRIEDDRGDSVDDPLTWAKFCYHIKDLKLWGYATLFMSTTMPAYAFSYFLPVILLGMGYSAGQANALSAPPSLAAMITAFGFAWLGDKYRVRAPVIAAQSILAIVGLMIVAYAENDGARYFGTFLGVCGCQGNIPAILAYQSNNIRGQSKRSVGSALQIGFGAIGGIIASTTFSQDEAPTYITGLWVTAGLQFYILLVVGGFTIYFMKKNKVVDRQRENGEPMDEIEGQAGFRYTI
;
A
#
# COMPACT_ATOMS: atom_id res chain seq x y z
N MET A 1 -25.54 7.88 -12.76
CA MET A 1 -25.57 8.85 -11.65
C MET A 1 -25.62 10.24 -12.22
N ASP A 2 -26.63 11.01 -11.81
CA ASP A 2 -27.06 12.27 -12.41
C ASP A 2 -25.96 13.32 -12.56
N CYS A 3 -25.52 13.56 -13.80
CA CYS A 3 -24.71 14.71 -14.18
C CYS A 3 -25.39 16.03 -13.74
N SER A 4 -26.74 16.04 -13.74
CA SER A 4 -27.61 17.11 -13.25
C SER A 4 -27.36 17.48 -11.78
N LEU A 5 -27.09 16.52 -10.89
CA LEU A 5 -26.88 16.78 -9.46
C LEU A 5 -25.49 17.33 -9.17
N ALA A 6 -24.46 16.82 -9.84
CA ALA A 6 -23.10 17.35 -9.74
C ALA A 6 -23.01 18.77 -10.31
N GLU A 7 -23.67 19.03 -11.44
CA GLU A 7 -23.71 20.36 -12.05
C GLU A 7 -24.50 21.36 -11.20
N LYS A 8 -25.61 20.92 -10.58
CA LYS A 8 -26.37 21.73 -9.62
C LYS A 8 -25.58 22.00 -8.34
N ALA A 9 -24.82 21.03 -7.82
CA ALA A 9 -23.97 21.22 -6.64
C ALA A 9 -22.81 22.18 -6.92
N ILE A 10 -22.17 22.06 -8.10
CA ILE A 10 -21.09 22.97 -8.53
C ILE A 10 -21.63 24.39 -8.75
N LYS A 11 -22.80 24.53 -9.41
CA LYS A 11 -23.48 25.83 -9.55
C LYS A 11 -23.89 26.40 -8.20
N ALA A 12 -24.38 25.58 -7.27
CA ALA A 12 -24.74 26.02 -5.91
C ALA A 12 -23.52 26.49 -5.11
N ILE A 13 -22.39 25.79 -5.17
CA ILE A 13 -21.13 26.18 -4.52
C ILE A 13 -20.58 27.47 -5.13
N ALA A 14 -20.59 27.58 -6.47
CA ALA A 14 -20.17 28.78 -7.18
C ALA A 14 -21.05 29.99 -6.82
N VAL A 15 -22.37 29.81 -6.75
CA VAL A 15 -23.31 30.86 -6.32
C VAL A 15 -23.11 31.24 -4.85
N LYS A 16 -22.86 30.28 -3.94
CA LYS A 16 -22.59 30.55 -2.52
C LYS A 16 -21.28 31.32 -2.32
N ARG A 17 -20.25 31.00 -3.10
CA ARG A 17 -18.95 31.69 -3.12
C ARG A 17 -19.09 33.11 -3.66
N LYS A 18 -19.81 33.28 -4.77
CA LYS A 18 -20.11 34.59 -5.38
C LYS A 18 -20.99 35.47 -4.49
N ARG A 19 -21.91 34.87 -3.71
CA ARG A 19 -22.73 35.57 -2.70
C ARG A 19 -21.87 36.05 -1.54
N ARG A 20 -20.97 35.22 -1.00
CA ARG A 20 -20.00 35.62 0.04
C ARG A 20 -19.11 36.77 -0.43
N GLU A 21 -18.58 36.69 -1.64
CA GLU A 21 -17.78 37.76 -2.24
C GLU A 21 -18.59 39.06 -2.48
N MET A 22 -19.88 38.97 -2.84
CA MET A 22 -20.73 40.16 -3.04
C MET A 22 -21.19 40.83 -1.73
N THR A 23 -21.53 40.07 -0.69
CA THR A 23 -21.84 40.64 0.64
C THR A 23 -20.62 41.28 1.31
N PHE A 24 -19.41 40.80 1.00
CA PHE A 24 -18.16 41.41 1.48
C PHE A 24 -17.75 42.65 0.67
N LYS A 25 -18.02 42.70 -0.64
CA LYS A 25 -17.60 43.80 -1.53
C LYS A 25 -18.21 45.19 -1.21
N HIS A 26 -19.34 45.26 -0.50
CA HIS A 26 -19.93 46.55 -0.10
C HIS A 26 -19.24 47.19 1.12
N GLY A 27 -18.40 46.47 1.87
CA GLY A 27 -17.74 46.97 3.09
C GLY A 27 -16.36 47.63 2.90
N TRP A 28 -15.71 47.43 1.75
CA TRP A 28 -14.32 47.87 1.50
C TRP A 28 -14.13 49.39 1.51
N ARG A 29 -15.20 50.16 1.33
CA ARG A 29 -15.15 51.63 1.33
C ARG A 29 -15.43 52.26 2.70
N THR A 30 -15.83 51.48 3.71
CA THR A 30 -16.30 51.98 5.00
C THR A 30 -15.51 51.48 6.21
N HIS A 31 -14.56 50.55 6.02
CA HIS A 31 -13.73 50.05 7.12
C HIS A 31 -12.50 50.95 7.37
N PRO A 32 -12.17 51.28 8.63
CA PRO A 32 -10.90 51.91 8.95
C PRO A 32 -9.75 50.96 8.59
N GLY A 33 -8.69 51.48 7.97
CA GLY A 33 -7.49 50.71 7.62
C GLY A 33 -6.78 50.10 8.84
N GLY A 34 -5.76 49.26 8.60
CA GLY A 34 -4.97 48.59 9.63
C GLY A 34 -5.47 47.18 9.99
N TYR A 35 -5.37 46.80 11.28
CA TYR A 35 -5.67 45.43 11.73
C TYR A 35 -7.06 44.89 11.33
N PRO A 36 -8.17 45.67 11.38
CA PRO A 36 -9.48 45.15 10.98
C PRO A 36 -9.48 44.65 9.53
N MET A 37 -8.85 45.41 8.64
CA MET A 37 -8.80 45.08 7.22
C MET A 37 -7.79 43.97 6.91
N LEU A 38 -6.70 43.88 7.68
CA LEU A 38 -5.78 42.74 7.63
C LEU A 38 -6.46 41.44 8.08
N ALA A 39 -7.22 41.48 9.17
CA ALA A 39 -8.00 40.33 9.65
C ALA A 39 -9.06 39.90 8.62
N GLU A 40 -9.70 40.86 7.96
CA GLU A 40 -10.64 40.61 6.86
C GLU A 40 -9.96 39.91 5.68
N ARG A 41 -8.77 40.37 5.28
CA ARG A 41 -7.96 39.74 4.22
C ARG A 41 -7.62 38.29 4.56
N ILE A 42 -7.20 38.03 5.81
CA ILE A 42 -6.87 36.69 6.29
C ILE A 42 -8.13 35.79 6.31
N ALA A 43 -9.29 36.33 6.69
CA ALA A 43 -10.55 35.59 6.65
C ALA A 43 -10.97 35.19 5.22
N VAL A 44 -10.68 36.03 4.22
CA VAL A 44 -10.96 35.77 2.80
C VAL A 44 -9.92 34.84 2.18
N LYS A 45 -8.64 35.02 2.52
CA LYS A 45 -7.51 34.18 2.09
C LYS A 45 -6.81 33.58 3.31
N PRO A 46 -7.28 32.44 3.84
CA PRO A 46 -6.68 31.80 5.03
C PRO A 46 -5.20 31.48 4.90
N GLN A 47 -4.70 31.29 3.67
CA GLN A 47 -3.28 31.05 3.35
C GLN A 47 -2.38 32.22 3.77
N THR A 48 -2.93 33.44 3.82
CA THR A 48 -2.23 34.64 4.26
C THR A 48 -2.28 34.85 5.78
N GLY A 49 -2.83 33.88 6.53
CA GLY A 49 -2.81 33.84 8.01
C GLY A 49 -1.41 33.53 8.55
N ILE A 50 -0.50 34.48 8.36
CA ILE A 50 0.91 34.39 8.71
C ILE A 50 1.15 35.19 9.99
N TYR A 51 1.70 34.52 11.01
CA TYR A 51 1.95 35.11 12.32
C TYR A 51 3.37 34.86 12.78
N ARG A 52 3.82 35.67 13.74
CA ARG A 52 5.11 35.48 14.40
C ARG A 52 4.97 34.48 15.55
N ARG A 53 5.91 33.54 15.66
CA ARG A 53 5.95 32.50 16.69
C ARG A 53 6.54 33.01 18.01
N PHE A 54 7.36 34.07 17.97
CA PHE A 54 8.03 34.70 19.11
C PHE A 54 8.97 33.75 19.87
N ASP A 55 9.77 32.97 19.14
CA ASP A 55 10.62 31.91 19.69
C ASP A 55 11.46 32.32 20.90
N ALA A 56 12.20 33.43 20.76
CA ALA A 56 13.07 33.91 21.82
C ALA A 56 12.28 34.36 23.08
N LEU A 57 11.08 34.92 22.91
CA LEU A 57 10.24 35.33 24.04
C LEU A 57 9.61 34.13 24.75
N ASN A 58 9.13 33.14 23.98
CA ASN A 58 8.59 31.91 24.55
C ASN A 58 9.66 31.10 25.28
N ALA A 59 10.85 30.96 24.68
CA ALA A 59 11.99 30.32 25.34
C ALA A 59 12.37 31.04 26.63
N ARG A 60 12.42 32.39 26.62
CA ARG A 60 12.70 33.19 27.81
C ARG A 60 11.63 33.02 28.90
N HIS A 61 10.36 32.93 28.53
CA HIS A 61 9.27 32.69 29.48
C HIS A 61 9.41 31.32 30.17
N ILE A 62 9.71 30.27 29.41
CA ILE A 62 9.96 28.92 29.95
C ILE A 62 11.17 28.93 30.90
N LEU A 63 12.25 29.63 30.54
CA LEU A 63 13.43 29.77 31.41
C LEU A 63 13.09 30.50 32.72
N TYR A 64 12.21 31.49 32.71
CA TYR A 64 11.75 32.14 33.94
C TYR A 64 10.90 31.21 34.81
N LEU A 65 9.98 30.43 34.22
CA LEU A 65 9.22 29.43 34.96
C LEU A 65 10.14 28.34 35.56
N GLN A 66 11.16 27.92 34.82
CA GLN A 66 12.17 26.99 35.31
C GLN A 66 12.95 27.57 36.50
N ALA A 67 13.39 28.83 36.40
CA ALA A 67 14.08 29.51 37.50
C ALA A 67 13.18 29.64 38.75
N GLU A 68 11.91 29.99 38.58
CA GLU A 68 10.93 30.02 39.68
C GLU A 68 10.78 28.64 40.34
N LEU A 69 10.68 27.57 39.55
CA LEU A 69 10.58 26.19 40.06
C LEU A 69 11.84 25.79 40.83
N CYS A 70 13.04 26.10 40.33
CA CYS A 70 14.29 25.83 41.05
C CYS A 70 14.36 26.56 42.40
N ILE A 71 13.88 27.80 42.48
CA ILE A 71 13.82 28.56 43.74
C ILE A 71 12.85 27.90 44.73
N LEU A 72 11.68 27.47 44.26
CA LEU A 72 10.68 26.81 45.10
C LEU A 72 11.18 25.44 45.59
N GLU A 73 11.80 24.65 44.71
CA GLU A 73 12.40 23.37 45.04
C GLU A 73 13.50 23.51 46.09
N LYS A 74 14.39 24.50 45.93
CA LYS A 74 15.45 24.77 46.91
C LYS A 74 14.86 25.09 48.29
N ARG A 75 13.83 25.95 48.36
CA ARG A 75 13.13 26.27 49.62
C ARG A 75 12.47 25.05 50.24
N LEU A 76 11.89 24.16 49.43
CA LEU A 76 11.26 22.93 49.92
C LEU A 76 12.32 22.02 50.57
N ARG A 77 13.46 21.82 49.89
CA ARG A 77 14.59 21.05 50.43
C ARG A 77 15.15 21.65 51.71
N GLU A 78 15.21 22.98 51.83
CA GLU A 78 15.65 23.66 53.05
C GLU A 78 14.69 23.40 54.23
N ILE A 79 13.37 23.39 53.99
CA ILE A 79 12.36 23.05 55.01
C ILE A 79 12.48 21.58 55.40
N GLU A 80 12.55 20.67 54.43
CA GLU A 80 12.69 19.23 54.68
C GLU A 80 13.98 18.89 55.45
N HIS A 81 15.08 19.61 55.17
CA HIS A 81 16.33 19.46 55.91
C HIS A 81 16.20 19.95 57.36
N LYS A 82 15.55 21.09 57.59
CA LYS A 82 15.29 21.61 58.95
C LYS A 82 14.40 20.66 59.75
N ASP A 83 13.37 20.11 59.12
CA ASP A 83 12.45 19.14 59.74
C ASP A 83 13.16 17.82 60.06
N LYS A 84 14.16 17.43 59.25
CA LYS A 84 15.03 16.27 59.53
C LYS A 84 15.97 16.51 60.73
N GLU A 85 16.50 17.72 60.89
CA GLU A 85 17.49 18.02 61.94
C GLU A 85 16.88 18.27 63.33
N ARG A 86 15.69 18.87 63.40
CA ARG A 86 15.08 19.28 64.68
C ARG A 86 13.86 18.47 65.12
N ASP A 87 13.40 17.51 64.30
CA ASP A 87 12.17 16.68 64.42
C ASP A 87 11.21 17.10 65.55
N VAL A 88 10.64 18.30 65.42
CA VAL A 88 9.65 18.83 66.36
C VAL A 88 8.31 18.24 65.97
N GLN A 89 7.60 17.56 66.89
CA GLN A 89 6.25 17.01 66.68
C GLN A 89 6.12 15.97 65.54
N GLY A 90 7.20 15.31 65.12
CA GLY A 90 7.15 14.26 64.09
C GLY A 90 7.05 14.78 62.65
N ARG A 91 7.41 16.04 62.39
CA ARG A 91 7.37 16.70 61.07
C ARG A 91 8.28 16.02 60.04
N MET A 92 9.31 15.29 60.47
CA MET A 92 10.13 14.46 59.57
C MET A 92 9.28 13.48 58.75
N ARG A 93 8.11 13.07 59.26
CA ARG A 93 7.22 12.12 58.59
C ARG A 93 6.45 12.72 57.41
N TYR A 94 6.39 14.05 57.28
CA TYR A 94 5.69 14.72 56.18
C TYR A 94 6.30 14.42 54.80
N ALA A 95 7.62 14.24 54.74
CA ALA A 95 8.29 13.81 53.50
C ALA A 95 7.97 12.36 53.10
N ARG A 96 7.44 11.55 54.03
CA ARG A 96 7.12 10.14 53.83
C ARG A 96 5.62 9.86 53.69
N ASP A 97 4.78 10.78 54.14
CA ASP A 97 3.33 10.59 54.22
C ASP A 97 2.61 11.93 54.00
N TYR A 98 2.11 12.11 52.77
CA TYR A 98 1.36 13.30 52.36
C TYR A 98 0.03 13.44 53.10
N GLN A 99 -0.60 12.33 53.50
CA GLN A 99 -1.90 12.34 54.16
C GLN A 99 -1.81 12.96 55.56
N ARG A 100 -0.73 12.68 56.30
CA ARG A 100 -0.46 13.32 57.60
C ARG A 100 -0.23 14.83 57.51
N MET A 101 0.30 15.32 56.40
CA MET A 101 0.48 16.76 56.18
C MET A 101 -0.89 17.47 56.04
N LEU A 102 -1.88 16.79 55.47
CA LEU A 102 -3.27 17.29 55.32
C LEU A 102 -4.06 17.26 56.64
N GLU A 103 -3.78 16.29 57.51
CA GLU A 103 -4.50 16.07 58.77
C GLU A 103 -3.97 16.92 59.95
N THR A 104 -2.78 17.54 59.81
CA THR A 104 -2.16 18.37 60.86
C THR A 104 -2.83 19.76 60.98
N PRO A 105 -3.05 20.31 62.20
CA PRO A 105 -3.63 21.64 62.40
C PRO A 105 -2.93 22.78 61.63
N LYS A 106 -3.73 23.66 61.02
CA LYS A 106 -3.33 24.73 60.05
C LYS A 106 -2.19 25.68 60.47
N ASN A 107 -1.75 25.70 61.73
CA ASN A 107 -0.69 26.60 62.18
C ASN A 107 0.72 25.96 62.15
N GLU A 108 0.85 24.63 62.09
CA GLU A 108 2.16 23.95 62.21
C GLU A 108 2.70 23.37 60.89
N SER A 109 1.82 23.06 59.92
CA SER A 109 2.17 22.50 58.58
C SER A 109 2.00 23.48 57.41
N ARG A 110 1.69 24.77 57.69
CA ARG A 110 1.23 25.76 56.70
C ARG A 110 2.25 26.07 55.62
N GLU A 111 3.53 26.13 55.96
CA GLU A 111 4.57 26.63 55.05
C GLU A 111 4.94 25.62 53.96
N GLN A 112 5.21 24.36 54.32
CA GLN A 112 5.55 23.30 53.37
C GLN A 112 4.36 22.97 52.44
N PHE A 113 3.14 22.92 52.98
CA PHE A 113 1.94 22.66 52.21
C PHE A 113 1.63 23.77 51.18
N ILE A 114 1.74 25.05 51.57
CA ILE A 114 1.58 26.18 50.65
C ILE A 114 2.65 26.13 49.55
N LEU A 115 3.88 25.78 49.90
CA LEU A 115 4.99 25.69 48.97
C LEU A 115 4.76 24.58 47.93
N ILE A 116 4.36 23.38 48.36
CA ILE A 116 4.03 22.26 47.47
C ILE A 116 2.86 22.63 46.55
N LYS A 117 1.81 23.25 47.07
CA LYS A 117 0.67 23.70 46.25
C LYS A 117 1.09 24.75 45.20
N LYS A 118 1.98 25.68 45.58
CA LYS A 118 2.54 26.67 44.67
C LYS A 118 3.42 26.02 43.60
N MET A 119 4.23 25.02 43.97
CA MET A 119 5.03 24.22 43.04
C MET A 119 4.15 23.46 42.05
N HIS A 120 3.07 22.80 42.48
CA HIS A 120 2.14 22.12 41.58
C HIS A 120 1.51 23.07 40.56
N GLY A 121 1.09 24.26 40.99
CA GLY A 121 0.56 25.29 40.08
C GLY A 121 1.61 25.72 39.05
N LYS A 122 2.83 26.00 39.50
CA LYS A 122 3.93 26.42 38.61
C LYS A 122 4.43 25.33 37.67
N LEU A 123 4.44 24.08 38.13
CA LEU A 123 4.82 22.93 37.32
C LEU A 123 3.80 22.69 36.20
N LYS A 124 2.51 22.91 36.49
CA LYS A 124 1.46 22.87 35.49
C LYS A 124 1.64 23.97 34.43
N GLU A 125 1.85 25.23 34.85
CA GLU A 125 2.14 26.35 33.93
C GLU A 125 3.36 26.05 33.04
N TYR A 126 4.44 25.51 33.63
CA TYR A 126 5.65 25.14 32.90
C TYR A 126 5.40 24.04 31.85
N ASN A 127 4.71 22.96 32.24
CA ASN A 127 4.40 21.85 31.33
C ASN A 127 3.46 22.29 30.19
N GLU A 128 2.45 23.11 30.49
CA GLU A 128 1.55 23.66 29.48
C GLU A 128 2.30 24.56 28.48
N ALA A 129 3.19 25.44 28.96
CA ALA A 129 4.02 26.29 28.12
C ALA A 129 4.97 25.48 27.20
N LEU A 130 5.55 24.39 27.71
CA LEU A 130 6.39 23.47 26.94
C LEU A 130 5.62 22.77 25.81
N ILE A 131 4.43 22.25 26.12
CA ILE A 131 3.57 21.59 25.13
C ILE A 131 3.16 22.59 24.05
N GLN A 132 2.73 23.79 24.44
CA GLN A 132 2.35 24.86 23.50
C GLN A 132 3.52 25.24 22.57
N LEU A 133 4.74 25.39 23.10
CA LEU A 133 5.91 25.69 22.28
C LEU A 133 6.23 24.55 21.31
N SER A 134 6.11 23.29 21.75
CA SER A 134 6.27 22.12 20.88
C SER A 134 5.25 22.13 19.73
N THR A 135 3.97 22.39 20.03
CA THR A 135 2.91 22.50 19.00
C THR A 135 3.21 23.64 18.02
N LEU A 136 3.66 24.80 18.49
CA LEU A 136 4.04 25.93 17.64
C LEU A 136 5.23 25.61 16.72
N HIS A 137 6.20 24.79 17.17
CA HIS A 137 7.32 24.36 16.34
C HIS A 137 6.95 23.36 15.25
N GLN A 138 5.83 22.63 15.40
CA GLN A 138 5.34 21.70 14.38
C GLN A 138 4.61 22.41 13.22
N LEU A 139 4.25 23.68 13.38
CA LEU A 139 3.62 24.48 12.33
C LEU A 139 4.62 24.81 11.22
N LYS A 140 4.13 24.80 9.98
CA LYS A 140 4.97 25.01 8.79
C LYS A 140 5.28 26.49 8.58
N PRO A 141 6.45 26.83 8.00
CA PRO A 141 6.74 28.18 7.55
C PRO A 141 5.79 28.60 6.42
N PRO A 142 5.55 29.91 6.22
CA PRO A 142 4.74 30.41 5.12
C PRO A 142 5.37 30.11 3.75
N ASP A 143 4.52 29.95 2.74
CA ASP A 143 4.98 29.86 1.36
C ASP A 143 5.47 31.23 0.86
N GLY A 144 6.51 31.25 0.04
CA GLY A 144 7.09 32.49 -0.46
C GLY A 144 6.10 33.34 -1.25
N PHE A 145 5.19 32.71 -2.01
CA PHE A 145 4.19 33.43 -2.78
C PHE A 145 3.15 34.10 -1.89
N ASP A 146 2.68 33.40 -0.86
CA ASP A 146 1.67 33.91 0.07
C ASP A 146 2.23 35.05 0.93
N LEU A 147 3.52 34.96 1.30
CA LEU A 147 4.23 36.04 1.99
C LEU A 147 4.35 37.28 1.10
N ILE A 148 4.71 37.11 -0.18
CA ILE A 148 4.82 38.20 -1.16
C ILE A 148 3.44 38.85 -1.42
N ASP A 149 2.36 38.07 -1.55
CA ASP A 149 0.99 38.62 -1.71
C ASP A 149 0.59 39.47 -0.49
N LEU A 150 0.95 39.02 0.71
CA LEU A 150 0.69 39.75 1.95
C LEU A 150 1.51 41.05 2.04
N GLN A 151 2.80 40.99 1.73
CA GLN A 151 3.68 42.17 1.70
C GLN A 151 3.21 43.20 0.67
N HIS A 152 2.83 42.77 -0.55
CA HIS A 152 2.27 43.66 -1.57
C HIS A 152 0.96 44.31 -1.13
N PHE A 153 0.09 43.56 -0.44
CA PHE A 153 -1.15 44.10 0.11
C PHE A 153 -0.85 45.20 1.15
N LEU A 154 0.06 44.93 2.08
CA LEU A 154 0.50 45.88 3.10
C LEU A 154 1.22 47.11 2.52
N GLY A 155 1.85 46.98 1.35
CA GLY A 155 2.57 48.04 0.65
C GLY A 155 1.80 48.73 -0.49
N SER A 156 0.53 48.39 -0.73
CA SER A 156 -0.24 48.95 -1.86
C SER A 156 -0.73 50.38 -1.61
N ASP A 157 -0.53 51.29 -2.59
CA ASP A 157 -0.91 52.71 -2.53
C ASP A 157 -2.42 52.98 -2.40
N ILE A 158 -3.25 51.96 -2.58
CA ILE A 158 -4.71 52.01 -2.43
C ILE A 158 -5.11 52.24 -0.97
N LEU A 159 -4.20 51.97 -0.04
CA LEU A 159 -4.41 52.03 1.40
C LEU A 159 -3.42 53.06 1.95
N SER A 160 -3.95 54.18 2.42
CA SER A 160 -3.25 55.35 3.01
C SER A 160 -1.82 55.10 3.50
N PRO A 161 -0.87 56.05 3.30
CA PRO A 161 0.46 55.94 3.90
C PRO A 161 0.31 55.76 5.41
N ASN A 162 0.85 54.67 5.95
CA ASN A 162 0.71 54.17 7.34
C ASN A 162 -0.45 53.20 7.61
N PHE A 163 -0.57 52.12 6.82
CA PHE A 163 -1.51 51.02 7.07
C PHE A 163 -1.38 50.41 8.48
N LEU A 164 -0.16 50.13 8.94
CA LEU A 164 0.15 49.81 10.34
C LEU A 164 1.12 50.87 10.88
N GLN A 165 0.85 51.36 12.09
CA GLN A 165 1.65 52.42 12.75
C GLN A 165 2.55 51.88 13.88
N GLY A 166 2.37 50.63 14.29
CA GLY A 166 3.15 49.99 15.35
C GLY A 166 4.49 49.42 14.88
N GLY A 167 5.33 49.03 15.84
CA GLY A 167 6.61 48.35 15.55
C GLY A 167 6.45 47.00 14.84
N ASP A 168 5.25 46.44 14.85
CA ASP A 168 4.88 45.23 14.14
C ASP A 168 4.73 45.43 12.62
N ARG A 169 4.69 46.68 12.13
CA ARG A 169 4.72 47.02 10.69
C ARG A 169 5.86 46.31 9.94
N PHE A 170 6.98 46.09 10.61
CA PHE A 170 8.18 45.45 10.04
C PHE A 170 8.18 43.92 10.17
N THR A 171 7.17 43.32 10.80
CA THR A 171 7.15 41.87 11.13
C THR A 171 7.24 40.98 9.90
N TRP A 172 6.64 41.41 8.79
CA TRP A 172 6.62 40.64 7.54
C TRP A 172 7.66 41.11 6.51
N GLY A 173 8.46 42.14 6.78
CA GLY A 173 9.43 42.72 5.84
C GLY A 173 8.82 43.53 4.69
N SER A 174 9.66 43.97 3.73
CA SER A 174 9.25 44.70 2.52
C SER A 174 9.51 43.86 1.25
N CYS A 175 8.67 44.00 0.21
CA CYS A 175 8.88 43.37 -1.09
C CYS A 175 10.17 43.82 -1.80
N THR A 176 10.77 44.93 -1.36
CA THR A 176 11.93 45.57 -1.99
C THR A 176 13.27 45.04 -1.47
N GLU A 177 13.30 44.30 -0.37
CA GLU A 177 14.52 43.70 0.18
C GLU A 177 14.75 42.32 -0.43
N SER A 178 15.97 42.04 -0.90
CA SER A 178 16.27 40.80 -1.65
C SER A 178 16.33 39.54 -0.77
N GLU A 179 16.28 39.67 0.55
CA GLU A 179 16.29 38.56 1.51
C GLU A 179 14.85 38.12 1.87
N ILE A 180 14.08 37.72 0.86
CA ILE A 180 12.67 37.32 0.98
C ILE A 180 12.48 36.02 1.79
N HIS A 181 13.56 35.36 2.21
CA HIS A 181 13.54 33.99 2.73
C HIS A 181 13.81 33.81 4.23
N ALA A 182 14.03 34.85 5.04
CA ALA A 182 14.57 34.63 6.38
C ALA A 182 14.01 35.53 7.49
N ALA A 183 12.70 35.54 7.70
CA ALA A 183 12.18 35.70 9.05
C ALA A 183 11.94 34.29 9.63
N PRO A 184 12.92 33.66 10.30
CA PRO A 184 12.82 32.27 10.80
C PRO A 184 11.71 32.06 11.84
N ASP A 185 11.09 33.15 12.30
CA ASP A 185 10.08 33.22 13.34
C ASP A 185 8.65 33.36 12.78
N LEU A 186 8.44 33.27 11.45
CA LEU A 186 7.10 33.31 10.83
C LEU A 186 6.53 31.91 10.60
N ILE A 187 5.25 31.74 10.91
CA ILE A 187 4.49 30.51 10.71
C ILE A 187 3.19 30.79 9.96
N ALA A 188 2.74 29.82 9.15
CA ALA A 188 1.44 29.86 8.51
C ALA A 188 0.47 28.91 9.23
N VAL A 189 -0.67 29.42 9.68
CA VAL A 189 -1.71 28.60 10.33
C VAL A 189 -2.39 27.67 9.33
N HIS A 190 -2.51 28.11 8.08
CA HIS A 190 -3.13 27.32 7.00
C HIS A 190 -2.28 27.36 5.73
N PRO A 191 -1.10 26.69 5.71
CA PRO A 191 -0.18 26.76 4.58
C PRO A 191 -0.82 26.21 3.29
N ARG A 192 -0.44 26.77 2.15
CA ARG A 192 -0.83 26.26 0.84
C ARG A 192 -0.35 24.80 0.68
N LYS A 193 -1.16 23.95 0.04
CA LYS A 193 -0.72 22.60 -0.35
C LYS A 193 0.37 22.78 -1.42
N LYS A 194 1.58 22.25 -1.18
CA LYS A 194 2.65 22.28 -2.19
C LYS A 194 2.15 21.63 -3.49
N GLU A 195 2.25 22.37 -4.58
CA GLU A 195 2.04 21.86 -5.95
C GLU A 195 3.27 21.06 -6.39
N ASP A 196 3.09 20.11 -7.32
CA ASP A 196 4.16 19.27 -7.85
C ASP A 196 5.24 20.11 -8.58
N ASP A 197 6.50 19.66 -8.54
CA ASP A 197 7.64 20.35 -9.15
C ASP A 197 7.43 20.69 -10.64
N PHE A 198 6.63 19.90 -11.35
CA PHE A 198 6.25 20.17 -12.74
C PHE A 198 5.20 21.29 -12.82
N SER A 199 4.12 21.25 -12.04
CA SER A 199 3.18 22.38 -11.94
C SER A 199 3.87 23.67 -11.51
N ARG A 200 4.88 23.60 -10.63
CA ARG A 200 5.70 24.76 -10.24
C ARG A 200 6.57 25.25 -11.41
N LEU A 201 7.23 24.35 -12.14
CA LEU A 201 8.02 24.71 -13.32
C LEU A 201 7.14 25.30 -14.43
N VAL A 202 5.92 24.78 -14.60
CA VAL A 202 4.96 25.27 -15.58
C VAL A 202 4.30 26.57 -15.12
N SER A 203 4.03 26.76 -13.83
CA SER A 203 3.54 28.05 -13.32
C SER A 203 4.63 29.12 -13.42
N GLU A 204 5.86 28.83 -12.99
CA GLU A 204 6.97 29.80 -13.04
C GLU A 204 7.38 30.15 -14.49
N LYS A 205 7.53 29.16 -15.38
CA LYS A 205 8.02 29.39 -16.75
C LYS A 205 6.92 29.55 -17.79
N ALA A 206 5.83 28.79 -17.68
CA ALA A 206 4.79 28.82 -18.70
C ALA A 206 3.77 29.93 -18.52
N ILE A 207 3.65 30.60 -17.35
CA ILE A 207 2.84 31.84 -17.25
C ILE A 207 3.29 32.88 -18.30
N HIS A 208 4.58 32.92 -18.63
CA HIS A 208 5.10 33.80 -19.68
C HIS A 208 4.67 33.37 -21.09
N LEU A 209 4.59 32.06 -21.35
CA LEU A 209 4.03 31.47 -22.59
C LEU A 209 2.50 31.67 -22.68
N PHE A 210 1.79 31.53 -21.56
CA PHE A 210 0.35 31.76 -21.45
C PHE A 210 -0.03 33.23 -21.63
N LYS A 211 0.83 34.18 -21.24
CA LYS A 211 0.67 35.62 -21.55
C LYS A 211 0.69 35.88 -23.05
N CYS A 212 1.51 35.16 -23.83
CA CYS A 212 1.64 35.35 -25.28
C CYS A 212 0.56 34.60 -26.10
N GLY A 213 0.11 33.43 -25.66
CA GLY A 213 -0.76 32.55 -26.46
C GLY A 213 -2.26 32.58 -26.14
N LEU A 214 -2.65 32.85 -24.88
CA LEU A 214 -4.06 32.78 -24.43
C LEU A 214 -4.67 34.13 -24.04
N GLY A 215 -3.98 35.24 -24.35
CA GLY A 215 -4.42 36.59 -24.02
C GLY A 215 -5.78 37.01 -24.58
N TRP A 216 -6.28 36.32 -25.63
CA TRP A 216 -7.62 36.54 -26.20
C TRP A 216 -8.72 35.72 -25.52
N VAL A 217 -8.41 34.56 -24.93
CA VAL A 217 -9.41 33.57 -24.47
C VAL A 217 -9.91 33.89 -23.07
N THR A 218 -9.07 34.53 -22.26
CA THR A 218 -9.39 34.86 -20.87
C THR A 218 -10.07 36.24 -20.78
N LYS A 219 -11.38 36.25 -20.50
CA LYS A 219 -12.08 37.49 -20.11
C LYS A 219 -11.47 38.01 -18.80
N GLY A 220 -10.93 39.22 -18.83
CA GLY A 220 -10.49 39.92 -17.62
C GLY A 220 -11.66 40.12 -16.66
N ASP A 221 -11.43 39.86 -15.38
CA ASP A 221 -12.42 40.14 -14.35
C ASP A 221 -12.56 41.66 -14.19
N ARG A 222 -13.80 42.18 -14.26
CA ARG A 222 -14.12 43.63 -14.37
C ARG A 222 -13.73 44.48 -13.14
N HIS A 223 -13.09 43.90 -12.13
CA HIS A 223 -12.90 44.51 -10.82
C HIS A 223 -11.46 44.48 -10.27
N LEU A 224 -10.51 43.91 -11.00
CA LEU A 224 -9.07 44.08 -10.73
C LEU A 224 -8.44 44.58 -12.03
N ASP A 225 -7.63 45.63 -11.94
CA ASP A 225 -6.87 46.19 -13.08
C ASP A 225 -5.73 45.25 -13.56
N SER A 226 -5.76 43.97 -13.14
CA SER A 226 -4.81 42.93 -13.51
C SER A 226 -5.53 41.64 -13.94
N LYS A 227 -5.03 41.02 -15.02
CA LYS A 227 -5.54 39.73 -15.52
C LYS A 227 -5.18 38.62 -14.53
N VAL A 228 -6.19 38.05 -13.86
CA VAL A 228 -6.02 36.94 -12.90
C VAL A 228 -6.19 35.60 -13.62
N TYR A 229 -5.21 34.70 -13.49
CA TYR A 229 -5.32 33.31 -13.91
C TYR A 229 -5.70 32.45 -12.71
N TYR A 230 -6.75 31.62 -12.81
CA TYR A 230 -7.12 30.69 -11.74
C TYR A 230 -6.25 29.43 -11.81
N ASP A 231 -5.62 29.05 -10.69
CA ASP A 231 -4.77 27.85 -10.56
C ASP A 231 -5.45 26.58 -11.10
N ALA A 232 -6.76 26.43 -10.88
CA ALA A 232 -7.53 25.30 -11.38
C ALA A 232 -7.59 25.21 -12.92
N THR A 233 -7.45 26.33 -13.63
CA THR A 233 -7.44 26.36 -15.11
C THR A 233 -6.06 26.00 -15.63
N VAL A 234 -5.01 26.51 -14.99
CA VAL A 234 -3.62 26.13 -15.31
C VAL A 234 -3.46 24.62 -15.09
N PHE A 235 -3.91 24.10 -13.95
CA PHE A 235 -3.83 22.68 -13.61
C PHE A 235 -4.57 21.76 -14.59
N LYS A 236 -5.74 22.18 -15.10
CA LYS A 236 -6.48 21.42 -16.11
C LYS A 236 -5.76 21.39 -17.45
N VAL A 237 -5.18 22.52 -17.87
CA VAL A 237 -4.45 22.61 -19.14
C VAL A 237 -3.15 21.81 -19.06
N THR A 238 -2.41 21.92 -17.95
CA THR A 238 -1.19 21.13 -17.75
C THR A 238 -1.50 19.64 -17.69
N SER A 239 -2.53 19.22 -16.94
CA SER A 239 -2.99 17.83 -16.91
C SER A 239 -3.43 17.33 -18.28
N TRP A 240 -4.10 18.15 -19.09
CA TRP A 240 -4.51 17.77 -20.44
C TRP A 240 -3.31 17.61 -21.37
N ILE A 241 -2.34 18.53 -21.34
CA ILE A 241 -1.12 18.44 -22.15
C ILE A 241 -0.30 17.21 -21.75
N THR A 242 -0.11 16.96 -20.45
CA THR A 242 0.67 15.80 -19.97
C THR A 242 0.00 14.48 -20.33
N CYS A 243 -1.32 14.36 -20.21
CA CYS A 243 -2.05 13.16 -20.67
C CYS A 243 -1.91 12.92 -22.18
N ASN A 244 -2.03 13.97 -23.00
CA ASN A 244 -1.87 13.84 -24.45
C ASN A 244 -0.42 13.43 -24.80
N LEU A 245 0.59 14.07 -24.20
CA LEU A 245 2.00 13.73 -24.45
C LEU A 245 2.32 12.28 -24.04
N ALA A 246 1.81 11.84 -22.87
CA ALA A 246 1.99 10.48 -22.38
C ALA A 246 1.29 9.44 -23.27
N SER A 247 0.14 9.78 -23.87
CA SER A 247 -0.57 8.89 -24.80
C SER A 247 0.05 8.78 -26.19
N LEU A 248 0.76 9.83 -26.65
CA LEU A 248 1.41 9.85 -27.97
C LEU A 248 2.74 9.09 -27.99
N LEU A 249 3.43 8.98 -26.85
CA LEU A 249 4.71 8.29 -26.71
C LEU A 249 4.64 6.79 -27.10
N PRO A 250 3.68 5.98 -26.59
CA PRO A 250 3.51 4.58 -27.01
C PRO A 250 3.15 4.44 -28.49
N ILE A 251 2.31 5.33 -29.02
CA ILE A 251 1.86 5.29 -30.42
C ILE A 251 3.03 5.56 -31.36
N ALA A 252 3.85 6.57 -31.06
CA ALA A 252 5.07 6.88 -31.81
C ALA A 252 6.10 5.73 -31.73
N SER A 253 6.25 5.11 -30.55
CA SER A 253 7.14 3.96 -30.36
C SER A 253 6.73 2.76 -31.19
N ILE A 254 5.44 2.42 -31.19
CA ILE A 254 4.88 1.33 -32.01
C ILE A 254 5.08 1.65 -33.50
N TRP A 255 4.82 2.89 -33.92
CA TRP A 255 5.02 3.31 -35.31
C TRP A 255 6.48 3.19 -35.78
N VAL A 256 7.45 3.56 -34.93
CA VAL A 256 8.88 3.39 -35.24
C VAL A 256 9.27 1.90 -35.29
N LEU A 257 8.75 1.08 -34.39
CA LEU A 257 9.07 -0.36 -34.32
C LEU A 257 8.51 -1.17 -35.49
N VAL A 258 7.35 -0.77 -36.03
CA VAL A 258 6.75 -1.40 -37.21
C VAL A 258 7.55 -1.11 -38.48
N ASN A 259 8.15 0.08 -38.58
CA ASN A 259 8.91 0.48 -39.77
C ASN A 259 10.37 0.01 -39.80
N MET A 260 10.89 -0.56 -38.70
CA MET A 260 12.26 -1.07 -38.66
C MET A 260 12.33 -2.55 -39.06
N GLN A 261 13.28 -2.93 -39.92
CA GLN A 261 13.50 -4.33 -40.31
C GLN A 261 14.59 -5.04 -39.49
N SER A 262 15.53 -4.30 -38.89
CA SER A 262 16.66 -4.87 -38.14
C SER A 262 16.31 -5.14 -36.66
N LEU A 263 16.51 -6.38 -36.22
CA LEU A 263 16.27 -6.82 -34.84
C LEU A 263 17.16 -6.10 -33.81
N ARG A 264 18.43 -5.81 -34.16
CA ARG A 264 19.35 -5.07 -33.28
C ARG A 264 18.89 -3.61 -33.09
N SER A 265 18.41 -2.97 -34.14
CA SER A 265 17.89 -1.60 -34.07
C SER A 265 16.59 -1.52 -33.27
N LYS A 266 15.69 -2.52 -33.40
CA LYS A 266 14.48 -2.62 -32.57
C LYS A 266 14.81 -2.71 -31.07
N LEU A 267 15.78 -3.53 -30.70
CA LEU A 267 16.20 -3.68 -29.30
C LEU A 267 16.77 -2.37 -28.73
N TRP A 268 17.58 -1.64 -29.51
CA TRP A 268 18.08 -0.33 -29.09
C TRP A 268 16.98 0.73 -28.98
N VAL A 269 15.99 0.73 -29.87
CA VAL A 269 14.83 1.63 -29.79
C VAL A 269 13.95 1.30 -28.58
N ILE A 270 13.70 0.02 -28.29
CA ILE A 270 12.96 -0.42 -27.09
C ILE A 270 13.71 -0.01 -25.82
N ALA A 271 15.04 -0.20 -25.77
CA ALA A 271 15.86 0.22 -24.63
C ALA A 271 15.85 1.74 -24.44
N ALA A 272 16.02 2.51 -25.52
CA ALA A 272 15.96 3.97 -25.49
C ALA A 272 14.57 4.47 -25.07
N PHE A 273 13.50 3.83 -25.56
CA PHE A 273 12.13 4.15 -25.17
C PHE A 273 11.84 3.83 -23.70
N ASN A 274 12.34 2.71 -23.18
CA ASN A 274 12.20 2.35 -21.77
C ASN A 274 12.93 3.35 -20.86
N VAL A 275 14.11 3.82 -21.26
CA VAL A 275 14.84 4.87 -20.54
C VAL A 275 14.09 6.21 -20.62
N LEU A 276 13.63 6.60 -21.82
CA LEU A 276 12.89 7.84 -22.03
C LEU A 276 11.57 7.86 -21.25
N THR A 277 10.83 6.74 -21.24
CA THR A 277 9.59 6.57 -20.48
C THR A 277 9.85 6.59 -18.98
N SER A 278 10.92 5.96 -18.51
CA SER A 278 11.32 6.02 -17.10
C SER A 278 11.71 7.44 -16.66
N VAL A 279 12.39 8.20 -17.53
CA VAL A 279 12.75 9.61 -17.28
C VAL A 279 11.50 10.50 -17.33
N CYS A 280 10.58 10.29 -18.28
CA CYS A 280 9.34 11.03 -18.39
C CYS A 280 8.42 10.75 -17.19
N LEU A 281 8.23 9.49 -16.80
CA LEU A 281 7.46 9.13 -15.61
C LEU A 281 8.07 9.74 -14.34
N ARG A 282 9.40 9.70 -14.20
CA ARG A 282 10.10 10.37 -13.09
C ARG A 282 9.90 11.89 -13.08
N SER A 283 9.74 12.52 -14.24
CA SER A 283 9.54 13.97 -14.37
C SER A 283 8.06 14.40 -14.31
N MET A 284 7.12 13.52 -14.63
CA MET A 284 5.68 13.80 -14.73
C MET A 284 4.88 13.25 -13.55
N THR A 285 5.45 12.32 -12.79
CA THR A 285 4.84 11.79 -11.58
C THR A 285 5.80 12.00 -10.41
N GLU A 286 5.44 12.88 -9.48
CA GLU A 286 5.99 12.87 -8.12
C GLU A 286 5.48 11.64 -7.35
N ALA A 287 5.54 10.44 -7.93
CA ALA A 287 5.49 9.25 -7.10
C ALA A 287 6.78 9.31 -6.27
N LYS A 288 6.66 9.79 -5.03
CA LYS A 288 7.80 9.86 -4.11
C LYS A 288 8.52 8.53 -4.18
N ARG A 289 9.85 8.56 -4.11
CA ARG A 289 10.63 7.33 -3.91
C ARG A 289 10.08 6.51 -2.73
N SER A 290 9.45 7.14 -1.73
CA SER A 290 8.74 6.43 -0.66
C SER A 290 7.44 5.77 -1.10
N GLU A 291 6.66 6.34 -2.02
CA GLU A 291 5.36 5.81 -2.47
C GLU A 291 5.52 4.61 -3.42
N ILE A 292 6.56 4.61 -4.25
CA ILE A 292 6.89 3.47 -5.15
C ILE A 292 7.26 2.23 -4.33
N PHE A 293 7.92 2.41 -3.17
CA PHE A 293 8.20 1.32 -2.23
C PHE A 293 7.09 1.11 -1.20
N ALA A 294 6.23 2.11 -0.93
CA ALA A 294 5.06 1.99 -0.06
C ALA A 294 4.00 1.06 -0.66
N VAL A 295 3.92 0.98 -1.98
CA VAL A 295 3.00 0.08 -2.69
C VAL A 295 3.44 -1.38 -2.62
N THR A 296 4.73 -1.64 -2.40
CA THR A 296 5.23 -2.93 -1.93
C THR A 296 5.19 -3.08 -0.40
N ALA A 297 5.09 -1.95 0.33
CA ALA A 297 4.82 -1.86 1.77
C ALA A 297 3.34 -1.90 2.15
N ALA A 298 2.45 -2.25 1.23
CA ALA A 298 1.03 -1.94 1.33
C ALA A 298 0.27 -2.76 2.41
N ASP A 299 0.99 -3.29 3.39
CA ASP A 299 0.46 -3.71 4.68
C ASP A 299 0.20 -2.50 5.62
N ASP A 300 0.91 -1.35 5.52
CA ASP A 300 0.91 -0.38 6.64
C ASP A 300 0.68 1.12 6.38
N GLU A 301 0.68 1.68 5.15
CA GLU A 301 0.49 3.15 5.00
C GLU A 301 -0.96 3.55 4.72
N TYR A 302 -1.76 3.71 5.78
CA TYR A 302 -3.05 4.39 5.76
C TYR A 302 -2.91 5.77 6.38
N LYS A 303 -2.82 6.82 5.55
CA LYS A 303 -3.13 8.19 5.94
C LYS A 303 -4.23 8.71 5.01
N GLY A 304 -5.48 8.46 5.40
CA GLY A 304 -6.63 9.18 4.86
C GLY A 304 -6.66 10.59 5.46
N HIS A 305 -6.33 11.62 4.67
CA HIS A 305 -6.64 13.00 5.04
C HIS A 305 -8.15 13.22 5.03
N VAL A 306 -8.81 12.97 6.16
CA VAL A 306 -10.12 13.57 6.47
C VAL A 306 -9.85 14.99 6.95
N GLU A 307 -10.54 15.96 6.34
CA GLU A 307 -10.51 17.36 6.76
C GLU A 307 -10.91 17.48 8.24
N HIS A 308 -9.95 17.77 9.11
CA HIS A 308 -10.23 18.32 10.43
C HIS A 308 -10.90 19.68 10.21
N LYS A 309 -12.22 19.74 10.40
CA LYS A 309 -12.90 21.03 10.58
C LYS A 309 -12.53 21.55 11.97
N ASP A 310 -11.45 22.31 12.04
CA ASP A 310 -11.17 23.12 13.22
C ASP A 310 -12.13 24.32 13.22
N GLY A 311 -13.18 24.18 14.04
CA GLY A 311 -14.05 25.26 14.46
C GLY A 311 -14.11 25.24 15.97
N LEU A 312 -13.69 26.34 16.59
CA LEU A 312 -13.83 26.62 18.02
C LEU A 312 -15.22 26.20 18.54
N SER A 313 -15.26 25.36 19.57
CA SER A 313 -16.45 25.21 20.40
C SER A 313 -16.30 26.11 21.63
N PRO A 314 -17.19 27.10 21.84
CA PRO A 314 -17.36 27.71 23.14
C PRO A 314 -17.96 26.66 24.07
N ARG A 315 -17.50 26.64 25.33
CA ARG A 315 -18.14 25.91 26.44
C ARG A 315 -19.67 25.98 26.33
N ALA A 316 -20.29 24.88 25.90
CA ALA A 316 -21.71 24.63 26.04
C ALA A 316 -21.86 23.35 26.85
N THR A 317 -22.47 23.52 28.00
CA THR A 317 -22.92 22.50 28.95
C THR A 317 -23.77 21.43 28.27
N GLY A 318 -23.40 20.16 28.47
CA GLY A 318 -24.28 18.99 28.35
C GLY A 318 -24.85 18.66 26.96
N SER A 319 -24.11 17.88 26.16
CA SER A 319 -24.73 16.91 25.24
C SER A 319 -23.72 15.85 24.79
N ASN A 320 -23.93 14.61 25.24
CA ASN A 320 -23.51 13.31 24.71
C ASN A 320 -22.40 13.32 23.63
N SER A 321 -21.15 13.15 24.06
CA SER A 321 -20.19 12.36 23.28
C SER A 321 -20.71 10.92 23.29
N THR A 322 -21.33 10.47 22.20
CA THR A 322 -21.55 9.03 21.98
C THR A 322 -20.19 8.38 21.79
N ASP A 323 -19.59 7.95 22.90
CA ASP A 323 -18.72 6.79 22.94
C ASP A 323 -19.54 5.65 22.32
N TYR A 324 -19.34 5.36 21.04
CA TYR A 324 -19.93 4.18 20.43
C TYR A 324 -19.12 2.99 20.96
N ALA A 325 -19.39 2.59 22.20
CA ALA A 325 -19.03 1.28 22.71
C ALA A 325 -19.82 0.24 21.91
N PHE A 326 -19.36 -0.08 20.71
CA PHE A 326 -19.91 -1.15 19.89
C PHE A 326 -19.74 -2.46 20.66
N ASP A 327 -20.82 -3.20 20.86
CA ASP A 327 -20.74 -4.52 21.49
C ASP A 327 -19.83 -5.42 20.65
N GLN A 328 -18.96 -6.23 21.29
CA GLN A 328 -18.07 -7.18 20.61
C GLN A 328 -18.84 -8.15 19.70
N VAL A 329 -20.12 -8.38 19.99
CA VAL A 329 -21.03 -9.18 19.16
C VAL A 329 -21.36 -8.46 17.84
N GLU A 330 -21.59 -7.16 17.87
CA GLU A 330 -21.89 -6.35 16.69
C GLU A 330 -20.65 -6.15 15.80
N GLU A 331 -19.46 -5.97 16.40
CA GLU A 331 -18.18 -5.93 15.68
C GLU A 331 -17.94 -7.24 14.89
N LYS A 332 -18.16 -8.40 15.52
CA LYS A 332 -18.03 -9.71 14.85
C LYS A 332 -19.04 -9.89 13.73
N ARG A 333 -20.26 -9.37 13.88
CA ARG A 333 -21.31 -9.44 12.84
C ARG A 333 -20.93 -8.57 11.64
N LEU A 334 -20.42 -7.37 11.89
CA LEU A 334 -19.92 -6.45 10.88
C LEU A 334 -18.76 -7.06 10.08
N ILE A 335 -17.77 -7.64 10.76
CA ILE A 335 -16.64 -8.29 10.10
C ILE A 335 -17.09 -9.48 9.24
N ARG A 336 -18.03 -10.30 9.72
CA ARG A 336 -18.59 -11.40 8.91
C ARG A 336 -19.33 -10.90 7.68
N LYS A 337 -20.04 -9.75 7.77
CA LYS A 337 -20.71 -9.11 6.63
C LYS A 337 -19.69 -8.72 5.56
N VAL A 338 -18.53 -8.18 5.96
CA VAL A 338 -17.40 -7.87 5.05
C VAL A 338 -16.81 -9.16 4.47
N ASP A 339 -16.53 -10.16 5.32
CA ASP A 339 -15.93 -11.44 4.92
C ASP A 339 -16.73 -12.12 3.80
N TRP A 340 -18.05 -12.22 3.95
CA TRP A 340 -18.95 -12.88 2.98
C TRP A 340 -19.05 -12.17 1.64
N ARG A 341 -18.75 -10.87 1.57
CA ARG A 341 -18.81 -10.10 0.32
C ARG A 341 -17.45 -9.95 -0.34
N LEU A 342 -16.40 -9.75 0.45
CA LEU A 342 -15.06 -9.47 -0.06
C LEU A 342 -14.31 -10.74 -0.47
N LEU A 343 -14.24 -11.74 0.41
CA LEU A 343 -13.37 -12.90 0.18
C LEU A 343 -13.85 -13.82 -0.96
N PRO A 344 -15.16 -14.14 -1.08
CA PRO A 344 -15.64 -15.02 -2.15
C PRO A 344 -15.45 -14.43 -3.55
N ILE A 345 -15.71 -13.13 -3.75
CA ILE A 345 -15.60 -12.52 -5.08
C ILE A 345 -14.15 -12.36 -5.52
N LEU A 346 -13.26 -11.94 -4.61
CA LEU A 346 -11.83 -11.87 -4.90
C LEU A 346 -11.30 -13.27 -5.19
N GLY A 347 -11.69 -14.24 -4.36
CA GLY A 347 -11.31 -15.65 -4.53
C GLY A 347 -11.76 -16.21 -5.88
N ALA A 348 -13.03 -15.98 -6.26
CA ALA A 348 -13.56 -16.44 -7.55
C ALA A 348 -12.82 -15.81 -8.74
N LEU A 349 -12.54 -14.50 -8.71
CA LEU A 349 -11.76 -13.85 -9.76
C LEU A 349 -10.31 -14.35 -9.81
N TYR A 350 -9.70 -14.64 -8.66
CA TYR A 350 -8.35 -15.23 -8.64
C TYR A 350 -8.35 -16.68 -9.11
N SER A 351 -9.40 -17.46 -8.83
CA SER A 351 -9.61 -18.77 -9.46
C SER A 351 -9.64 -18.68 -10.97
N ILE A 352 -10.39 -17.71 -11.51
CA ILE A 352 -10.46 -17.47 -12.95
C ILE A 352 -9.07 -17.11 -13.51
N ALA A 353 -8.31 -16.26 -12.81
CA ALA A 353 -6.94 -15.97 -13.19
C ALA A 353 -6.04 -17.23 -13.19
N LEU A 354 -6.20 -18.14 -12.23
CA LEU A 354 -5.48 -19.41 -12.20
C LEU A 354 -5.90 -20.34 -13.35
N ILE A 355 -7.21 -20.41 -13.66
CA ILE A 355 -7.78 -21.15 -14.79
C ILE A 355 -7.17 -20.63 -16.11
N ASP A 356 -7.18 -19.32 -16.31
CA ASP A 356 -6.70 -18.68 -17.53
C ASP A 356 -5.20 -18.95 -17.77
N ARG A 357 -4.39 -19.05 -16.70
CA ARG A 357 -2.96 -19.39 -16.79
C ARG A 357 -2.74 -20.84 -17.24
N THR A 358 -3.55 -21.80 -16.77
CA THR A 358 -3.40 -23.23 -17.11
C THR A 358 -4.00 -23.59 -18.47
N ASN A 359 -4.83 -22.72 -19.05
CA ASN A 359 -5.42 -23.00 -20.37
C ASN A 359 -4.44 -23.28 -21.49
N ILE A 360 -3.22 -22.72 -21.45
CA ILE A 360 -2.22 -23.04 -22.47
C ILE A 360 -1.76 -24.50 -22.43
N SER A 361 -1.67 -25.11 -21.25
CA SER A 361 -1.26 -26.51 -21.15
C SER A 361 -2.40 -27.41 -21.60
N ASN A 362 -3.63 -27.06 -21.23
CA ASN A 362 -4.83 -27.80 -21.63
C ASN A 362 -5.05 -27.71 -23.15
N ALA A 363 -4.93 -26.51 -23.72
CA ALA A 363 -5.02 -26.26 -25.16
C ALA A 363 -3.90 -26.94 -25.93
N ARG A 364 -2.68 -27.01 -25.38
CA ARG A 364 -1.57 -27.76 -25.99
C ARG A 364 -1.94 -29.23 -26.18
N VAL A 365 -2.46 -29.88 -25.14
CA VAL A 365 -2.91 -31.27 -25.19
C VAL A 365 -4.11 -31.45 -26.13
N ALA A 366 -4.96 -30.42 -26.29
CA ALA A 366 -6.08 -30.40 -27.22
C ALA A 366 -5.71 -30.05 -28.68
N GLY A 367 -4.42 -30.06 -29.05
CA GLY A 367 -3.97 -29.92 -30.44
C GLY A 367 -3.41 -28.55 -30.85
N MET A 368 -3.35 -27.58 -29.92
CA MET A 368 -2.71 -26.27 -30.18
C MET A 368 -1.21 -26.39 -30.48
N GLY A 369 -0.55 -27.41 -29.91
CA GLY A 369 0.88 -27.66 -30.12
C GLY A 369 1.22 -27.85 -31.61
N VAL A 370 0.43 -28.68 -32.28
CA VAL A 370 0.55 -28.98 -33.71
C VAL A 370 0.15 -27.79 -34.57
N ASP A 371 -0.96 -27.12 -34.25
CA ASP A 371 -1.47 -26.00 -35.06
C ASP A 371 -0.54 -24.80 -35.15
N LEU A 372 0.03 -24.42 -34.01
CA LEU A 372 0.87 -23.23 -33.94
C LEU A 372 2.36 -23.58 -34.10
N GLY A 373 2.69 -24.87 -34.29
CA GLY A 373 4.06 -25.36 -34.37
C GLY A 373 4.85 -25.06 -33.11
N LEU A 374 4.26 -25.29 -31.93
CA LEU A 374 4.89 -25.07 -30.62
C LEU A 374 5.86 -26.19 -30.25
N ASP A 375 5.72 -27.35 -30.87
CA ASP A 375 6.60 -28.52 -30.68
C ASP A 375 7.95 -28.36 -31.43
N ILE A 376 8.13 -27.27 -32.18
CA ILE A 376 9.38 -26.96 -32.89
C ILE A 376 10.32 -26.18 -31.96
N GLY A 377 11.35 -26.85 -31.44
CA GLY A 377 12.35 -26.27 -30.54
C GLY A 377 11.73 -25.70 -29.26
N ASP A 378 12.29 -24.58 -28.76
CA ASP A 378 11.88 -23.99 -27.48
C ASP A 378 10.64 -23.07 -27.55
N ARG A 379 9.82 -23.15 -28.61
CA ARG A 379 8.71 -22.19 -28.82
C ARG A 379 7.69 -22.22 -27.68
N TYR A 380 7.29 -23.39 -27.21
CA TYR A 380 6.38 -23.51 -26.07
C TYR A 380 6.95 -22.86 -24.79
N THR A 381 8.21 -23.16 -24.50
CA THR A 381 8.97 -22.61 -23.36
C THR A 381 9.05 -21.08 -23.43
N ILE A 382 9.35 -20.52 -24.60
CA ILE A 382 9.39 -19.06 -24.81
C ILE A 382 8.02 -18.44 -24.55
N VAL A 383 6.94 -19.03 -25.08
CA VAL A 383 5.56 -18.53 -24.89
C VAL A 383 5.16 -18.56 -23.40
N LEU A 384 5.53 -19.60 -22.65
CA LEU A 384 5.31 -19.65 -21.20
C LEU A 384 6.10 -18.55 -20.48
N CYS A 385 7.39 -18.41 -20.82
CA CYS A 385 8.30 -17.48 -20.14
C CYS A 385 7.88 -16.00 -20.32
N LEU A 386 7.40 -15.62 -21.51
CA LEU A 386 7.07 -14.22 -21.86
C LEU A 386 5.97 -13.58 -21.00
N PHE A 387 5.18 -14.38 -20.27
CA PHE A 387 4.21 -13.88 -19.29
C PHE A 387 4.88 -13.19 -18.09
N PHE A 388 5.97 -13.77 -17.55
CA PHE A 388 6.52 -13.37 -16.27
C PHE A 388 7.24 -12.01 -16.24
N PRO A 389 8.02 -11.60 -17.27
CA PRO A 389 8.69 -10.31 -17.26
C PRO A 389 7.74 -9.12 -17.16
N THR A 390 6.64 -9.10 -17.94
CA THR A 390 5.65 -8.02 -17.86
C THR A 390 4.84 -8.10 -16.58
N TYR A 391 4.51 -9.31 -16.12
CA TYR A 391 3.85 -9.52 -14.83
C TYR A 391 4.67 -8.90 -13.68
N PHE A 392 5.96 -9.22 -13.59
CA PHE A 392 6.85 -8.70 -12.56
C PHE A 392 7.02 -7.17 -12.65
N LEU A 393 7.21 -6.62 -13.85
CA LEU A 393 7.47 -5.20 -14.04
C LEU A 393 6.25 -4.30 -13.76
N LEU A 394 5.05 -4.77 -14.11
CA LEU A 394 3.81 -3.99 -13.97
C LEU A 394 3.08 -4.23 -12.65
N GLU A 395 3.50 -5.21 -11.86
CA GLU A 395 2.92 -5.55 -10.56
C GLU A 395 2.83 -4.31 -9.64
N LEU A 396 3.97 -3.65 -9.49
CA LEU A 396 4.14 -2.44 -8.69
C LEU A 396 3.33 -1.27 -9.24
N PRO A 397 3.55 -0.78 -10.48
CA PRO A 397 2.79 0.31 -11.07
C PRO A 397 1.28 0.11 -10.98
N SER A 398 0.78 -1.10 -11.23
CA SER A 398 -0.65 -1.40 -11.24
C SER A 398 -1.28 -1.21 -9.85
N ASN A 399 -0.60 -1.61 -8.78
CA ASN A 399 -1.11 -1.38 -7.42
C ASN A 399 -1.09 0.09 -6.99
N ILE A 400 -0.20 0.92 -7.54
CA ILE A 400 -0.24 2.37 -7.31
C ILE A 400 -1.56 2.95 -7.87
N VAL A 401 -1.97 2.46 -9.04
CA VAL A 401 -3.19 2.90 -9.72
C VAL A 401 -4.44 2.44 -8.96
N LEU A 402 -4.41 1.24 -8.36
CA LEU A 402 -5.51 0.65 -7.60
C LEU A 402 -6.11 1.59 -6.54
N ARG A 403 -5.27 2.25 -5.72
CA ARG A 403 -5.74 3.19 -4.68
C ARG A 403 -6.39 4.45 -5.28
N LYS A 404 -5.82 4.95 -6.39
CA LYS A 404 -6.30 6.17 -7.07
C LYS A 404 -7.64 5.95 -7.75
N VAL A 405 -7.78 4.85 -8.48
CA VAL A 405 -8.97 4.53 -9.30
C VAL A 405 -10.08 3.87 -8.48
N GLY A 406 -9.74 3.25 -7.35
CA GLY A 406 -10.67 2.48 -6.51
C GLY A 406 -10.66 1.00 -6.89
N SER A 407 -10.85 0.12 -5.90
CA SER A 407 -10.59 -1.31 -6.09
C SER A 407 -11.57 -1.98 -7.05
N ALA A 408 -12.85 -1.66 -6.94
CA ALA A 408 -13.87 -2.21 -7.83
C ALA A 408 -13.62 -1.84 -9.30
N ASN A 409 -13.26 -0.59 -9.57
CA ASN A 409 -13.01 -0.12 -10.94
C ASN A 409 -11.74 -0.76 -11.53
N TRP A 410 -10.65 -0.77 -10.77
CA TRP A 410 -9.36 -1.23 -11.28
C TRP A 410 -9.28 -2.75 -11.39
N LEU A 411 -9.71 -3.50 -10.36
CA LEU A 411 -9.68 -4.96 -10.40
C LEU A 411 -10.62 -5.51 -11.48
N SER A 412 -11.81 -4.93 -11.66
CA SER A 412 -12.70 -5.32 -12.75
C SER A 412 -12.17 -4.90 -14.13
N PHE A 413 -11.53 -3.73 -14.26
CA PHE A 413 -10.90 -3.34 -15.52
C PHE A 413 -9.78 -4.32 -15.92
N ILE A 414 -8.92 -4.68 -14.97
CA ILE A 414 -7.88 -5.69 -15.18
C ILE A 414 -8.51 -7.02 -15.60
N ALA A 415 -9.57 -7.46 -14.91
CA ALA A 415 -10.30 -8.69 -15.19
C ALA A 415 -10.94 -8.75 -16.58
N VAL A 416 -11.62 -7.67 -17.00
CA VAL A 416 -12.17 -7.57 -18.35
C VAL A 416 -11.05 -7.52 -19.39
N SER A 417 -9.96 -6.79 -19.12
CA SER A 417 -8.86 -6.64 -20.08
C SER A 417 -8.12 -7.95 -20.32
N TRP A 418 -7.81 -8.71 -19.27
CA TRP A 418 -7.17 -10.03 -19.43
C TRP A 418 -8.13 -11.03 -20.07
N GLY A 419 -9.43 -11.00 -19.72
CA GLY A 419 -10.45 -11.84 -20.36
C GLY A 419 -10.59 -11.56 -21.86
N ALA A 420 -10.50 -10.29 -22.28
CA ALA A 420 -10.49 -9.93 -23.68
C ALA A 420 -9.25 -10.47 -24.42
N VAL A 421 -8.08 -10.45 -23.77
CA VAL A 421 -6.85 -11.06 -24.33
C VAL A 421 -7.01 -12.58 -24.44
N MET A 422 -7.65 -13.24 -23.47
CA MET A 422 -7.97 -14.67 -23.53
C MET A 422 -8.86 -15.02 -24.73
N ILE A 423 -9.94 -14.25 -24.95
CA ILE A 423 -10.76 -14.41 -26.16
C ILE A 423 -9.91 -14.26 -27.42
N GLY A 424 -9.01 -13.27 -27.45
CA GLY A 424 -8.05 -13.08 -28.54
C GLY A 424 -7.11 -14.26 -28.76
N GLN A 425 -6.69 -14.98 -27.72
CA GLN A 425 -5.87 -16.18 -27.84
C GLN A 425 -6.56 -17.32 -28.60
N GLY A 426 -7.89 -17.41 -28.56
CA GLY A 426 -8.63 -18.39 -29.35
C GLY A 426 -8.56 -18.16 -30.87
N PHE A 427 -8.23 -16.94 -31.30
CA PHE A 427 -8.17 -16.57 -32.72
C PHE A 427 -6.75 -16.54 -33.30
N VAL A 428 -5.72 -16.87 -32.52
CA VAL A 428 -4.34 -16.83 -33.02
C VAL A 428 -4.07 -17.93 -34.04
N GLU A 429 -3.25 -17.62 -35.05
CA GLU A 429 -2.85 -18.55 -36.11
C GLU A 429 -1.34 -18.83 -36.11
N SER A 430 -0.57 -18.08 -35.31
CA SER A 430 0.89 -18.20 -35.23
C SER A 430 1.36 -18.17 -33.79
N TRP A 431 2.43 -18.92 -33.48
CA TRP A 431 3.08 -18.90 -32.16
C TRP A 431 3.56 -17.49 -31.76
N ILE A 432 3.90 -16.63 -32.74
CA ILE A 432 4.29 -15.23 -32.47
C ILE A 432 3.10 -14.43 -31.97
N SER A 433 1.92 -14.62 -32.56
CA SER A 433 0.69 -13.95 -32.10
C SER A 433 0.32 -14.44 -30.70
N LEU A 434 0.46 -15.74 -30.42
CA LEU A 434 0.29 -16.29 -29.08
C LEU A 434 1.28 -15.68 -28.08
N ALA A 435 2.56 -15.52 -28.47
CA ALA A 435 3.59 -14.88 -27.66
C ALA A 435 3.23 -13.42 -27.31
N ILE A 436 2.72 -12.65 -28.27
CA ILE A 436 2.23 -11.28 -28.01
C ILE A 436 1.06 -11.30 -27.02
N CYS A 437 0.09 -12.20 -27.21
CA CYS A 437 -1.01 -12.36 -26.26
C CYS A 437 -0.51 -12.71 -24.85
N ARG A 438 0.59 -13.47 -24.72
CA ARG A 438 1.20 -13.77 -23.42
C ARG A 438 1.82 -12.58 -22.73
N VAL A 439 2.52 -11.74 -23.48
CA VAL A 439 3.05 -10.46 -22.97
C VAL A 439 1.92 -9.55 -22.48
N LEU A 440 0.84 -9.44 -23.27
CA LEU A 440 -0.36 -8.67 -22.89
C LEU A 440 -1.08 -9.25 -21.68
N LEU A 441 -1.24 -10.57 -21.61
CA LEU A 441 -1.86 -11.26 -20.48
C LEU A 441 -1.08 -10.97 -19.19
N GLY A 442 0.25 -11.16 -19.21
CA GLY A 442 1.11 -10.81 -18.08
C GLY A 442 1.03 -9.33 -17.71
N SER A 443 0.85 -8.44 -18.69
CA SER A 443 0.75 -7.00 -18.45
C SER A 443 -0.54 -6.60 -17.74
N PHE A 444 -1.68 -7.17 -18.16
CA PHE A 444 -2.96 -6.88 -17.54
C PHE A 444 -3.07 -7.55 -16.17
N GLU A 445 -2.68 -8.83 -16.05
CA GLU A 445 -2.87 -9.61 -14.83
C GLU A 445 -1.95 -9.19 -13.67
N ALA A 446 -0.85 -8.49 -13.97
CA ALA A 446 0.21 -8.11 -13.03
C ALA A 446 -0.30 -7.56 -11.68
N GLY A 447 -1.27 -6.65 -11.71
CA GLY A 447 -1.77 -5.99 -10.49
C GLY A 447 -2.90 -6.71 -9.78
N PHE A 448 -3.40 -7.83 -10.32
CA PHE A 448 -4.62 -8.44 -9.79
C PHE A 448 -4.40 -9.11 -8.44
N PHE A 449 -3.48 -10.09 -8.37
CA PHE A 449 -3.17 -10.80 -7.13
C PHE A 449 -2.73 -9.86 -5.99
N PRO A 450 -1.69 -9.02 -6.16
CA PRO A 450 -1.26 -8.13 -5.09
C PRO A 450 -2.31 -7.05 -4.80
N GLY A 451 -3.16 -6.69 -5.76
CA GLY A 451 -4.28 -5.78 -5.55
C GLY A 451 -5.37 -6.38 -4.66
N CYS A 452 -5.66 -7.68 -4.82
CA CYS A 452 -6.53 -8.43 -3.91
C CYS A 452 -5.95 -8.49 -2.49
N VAL A 453 -4.65 -8.79 -2.38
CA VAL A 453 -3.94 -8.80 -1.08
C VAL A 453 -4.04 -7.43 -0.42
N TYR A 454 -3.74 -6.35 -1.16
CA TYR A 454 -3.81 -4.98 -0.67
C TYR A 454 -5.22 -4.57 -0.23
N LEU A 455 -6.24 -4.96 -0.99
CA LEU A 455 -7.61 -4.67 -0.62
C LEU A 455 -7.97 -5.37 0.69
N ILE A 456 -7.58 -6.64 0.87
CA ILE A 456 -7.82 -7.38 2.11
C ILE A 456 -7.09 -6.72 3.29
N THR A 457 -5.81 -6.35 3.16
CA THR A 457 -5.06 -5.69 4.25
C THR A 457 -5.69 -4.35 4.67
N CYS A 458 -6.39 -3.67 3.77
CA CYS A 458 -7.10 -2.44 4.09
C CYS A 458 -8.36 -2.63 4.92
N TRP A 459 -8.96 -3.83 4.97
CA TRP A 459 -10.25 -4.08 5.62
C TRP A 459 -10.14 -4.73 7.01
N TYR A 460 -8.98 -5.24 7.39
CA TYR A 460 -8.79 -6.05 8.61
C TYR A 460 -7.59 -5.61 9.45
N ARG A 461 -7.64 -5.92 10.75
CA ARG A 461 -6.51 -5.73 11.68
C ARG A 461 -5.35 -6.67 11.34
N ARG A 462 -4.13 -6.34 11.76
CA ARG A 462 -2.91 -7.11 11.47
C ARG A 462 -3.04 -8.61 11.78
N TYR A 463 -3.59 -8.97 12.94
CA TYR A 463 -3.72 -10.37 13.39
C TYR A 463 -4.88 -11.14 12.74
N GLU A 464 -5.65 -10.48 11.88
CA GLU A 464 -6.83 -10.99 11.22
C GLU A 464 -6.65 -11.23 9.73
N VAL A 465 -5.72 -10.51 9.11
CA VAL A 465 -5.40 -10.58 7.68
C VAL A 465 -4.95 -11.98 7.27
N GLN A 466 -4.06 -12.62 8.03
CA GLN A 466 -3.44 -13.89 7.64
C GLN A 466 -4.45 -15.01 7.37
N LYS A 467 -5.45 -15.18 8.24
CA LYS A 467 -6.48 -16.21 8.07
C LYS A 467 -7.32 -15.98 6.81
N ARG A 468 -7.53 -14.72 6.44
CA ARG A 468 -8.37 -14.31 5.31
C ARG A 468 -7.62 -14.42 4.00
N LEU A 469 -6.35 -14.03 3.97
CA LEU A 469 -5.46 -14.28 2.84
C LEU A 469 -5.33 -15.79 2.58
N GLY A 470 -5.14 -16.59 3.64
CA GLY A 470 -5.13 -18.05 3.54
C GLY A 470 -6.44 -18.63 2.98
N GLY A 471 -7.58 -18.18 3.52
CA GLY A 471 -8.90 -18.59 3.04
C GLY A 471 -9.16 -18.21 1.58
N PHE A 472 -8.86 -16.96 1.20
CA PHE A 472 -8.93 -16.46 -0.18
C PHE A 472 -8.08 -17.32 -1.12
N TYR A 473 -6.80 -17.53 -0.79
CA TYR A 473 -5.87 -18.26 -1.65
C TYR A 473 -6.28 -19.72 -1.82
N LEU A 474 -6.57 -20.43 -0.72
CA LEU A 474 -6.92 -21.85 -0.75
C LEU A 474 -8.25 -22.10 -1.45
N PHE A 475 -9.25 -21.23 -1.24
CA PHE A 475 -10.50 -21.26 -2.00
C PHE A 475 -10.23 -21.08 -3.50
N SER A 476 -9.31 -20.17 -3.83
CA SER A 476 -8.98 -19.87 -5.23
C SER A 476 -8.35 -21.05 -5.94
N VAL A 477 -7.39 -21.71 -5.28
CA VAL A 477 -6.72 -22.94 -5.78
C VAL A 477 -7.72 -24.09 -5.93
N GLY A 478 -8.65 -24.24 -4.97
CA GLY A 478 -9.68 -25.27 -5.01
C GLY A 478 -10.56 -25.20 -6.26
N ILE A 479 -11.13 -24.03 -6.53
CA ILE A 479 -11.94 -23.80 -7.73
C ILE A 479 -11.06 -23.82 -8.99
N GLY A 480 -9.85 -23.26 -8.92
CA GLY A 480 -8.90 -23.29 -10.03
C GLY A 480 -8.55 -24.71 -10.49
N GLY A 481 -8.52 -25.69 -9.59
CA GLY A 481 -8.34 -27.09 -9.93
C GLY A 481 -9.43 -27.68 -10.83
N LEU A 482 -10.64 -27.11 -10.83
CA LEU A 482 -11.74 -27.51 -11.70
C LEU A 482 -11.55 -27.06 -13.16
N ALA A 483 -10.57 -26.17 -13.44
CA ALA A 483 -10.21 -25.72 -14.78
C ALA A 483 -10.06 -26.87 -15.77
N ASN A 484 -9.33 -27.92 -15.37
CA ASN A 484 -8.96 -28.99 -16.28
C ASN A 484 -10.17 -29.87 -16.66
N ILE A 485 -11.21 -29.90 -15.82
CA ILE A 485 -12.50 -30.55 -16.13
C ILE A 485 -13.29 -29.68 -17.13
N LEU A 486 -13.31 -28.36 -16.92
CA LEU A 486 -13.96 -27.43 -17.85
C LEU A 486 -13.30 -27.51 -19.23
N ALA A 487 -11.96 -27.48 -19.29
CA ALA A 487 -11.19 -27.64 -20.50
C ALA A 487 -11.48 -29.00 -21.18
N TYR A 488 -11.59 -30.10 -20.42
CA TYR A 488 -12.03 -31.40 -20.97
C TYR A 488 -13.40 -31.33 -21.63
N GLY A 489 -14.37 -30.61 -21.05
CA GLY A 489 -15.68 -30.40 -21.66
C GLY A 489 -15.60 -29.56 -22.94
N LEU A 490 -14.86 -28.45 -22.89
CA LEU A 490 -14.74 -27.51 -24.01
C LEU A 490 -13.98 -28.07 -25.21
N MET A 491 -12.97 -28.93 -25.00
CA MET A 491 -12.28 -29.58 -26.12
C MET A 491 -13.16 -30.56 -26.91
N GLN A 492 -14.27 -31.07 -26.32
CA GLN A 492 -15.22 -31.91 -27.06
C GLN A 492 -15.98 -31.13 -28.14
N MET A 493 -15.86 -29.80 -28.17
CA MET A 493 -16.40 -28.94 -29.22
C MET A 493 -15.53 -28.92 -30.48
N GLU A 494 -14.65 -29.91 -30.67
CA GLU A 494 -13.86 -30.09 -31.89
C GLU A 494 -14.77 -30.10 -33.13
N GLY A 495 -14.48 -29.25 -34.12
CA GLY A 495 -15.24 -29.14 -35.36
C GLY A 495 -16.52 -28.28 -35.27
N VAL A 496 -16.95 -27.88 -34.07
CA VAL A 496 -18.09 -26.95 -33.90
C VAL A 496 -17.71 -25.59 -34.47
N GLY A 497 -18.49 -25.08 -35.42
CA GLY A 497 -18.19 -23.82 -36.11
C GLY A 497 -16.98 -23.86 -37.04
N GLY A 498 -16.49 -25.06 -37.39
CA GLY A 498 -15.31 -25.24 -38.27
C GLY A 498 -13.98 -24.88 -37.61
N ILE A 499 -13.95 -24.70 -36.28
CA ILE A 499 -12.73 -24.39 -35.52
C ILE A 499 -12.33 -25.54 -34.58
N ARG A 500 -11.04 -25.61 -34.24
CA ARG A 500 -10.50 -26.64 -33.35
C ARG A 500 -10.94 -26.44 -31.90
N GLY A 501 -11.08 -27.54 -31.16
CA GLY A 501 -11.55 -27.59 -29.77
C GLY A 501 -10.70 -26.78 -28.81
N TRP A 502 -9.39 -26.70 -29.02
CA TRP A 502 -8.50 -25.89 -28.18
C TRP A 502 -8.81 -24.39 -28.23
N ARG A 503 -9.36 -23.88 -29.35
CA ARG A 503 -9.75 -22.48 -29.49
C ARG A 503 -10.96 -22.15 -28.62
N TRP A 504 -11.89 -23.09 -28.48
CA TRP A 504 -13.08 -22.94 -27.64
C TRP A 504 -12.75 -22.82 -26.15
N ILE A 505 -11.66 -23.45 -25.69
CA ILE A 505 -11.16 -23.30 -24.31
C ILE A 505 -10.90 -21.81 -24.04
N PHE A 506 -10.11 -21.15 -24.88
CA PHE A 506 -9.79 -19.72 -24.71
C PHE A 506 -10.99 -18.80 -24.90
N ILE A 507 -11.85 -19.06 -25.90
CA ILE A 507 -12.99 -18.20 -26.23
C ILE A 507 -14.04 -18.26 -25.12
N ILE A 508 -14.50 -19.45 -24.74
CA ILE A 508 -15.59 -19.59 -23.77
C ILE A 508 -15.12 -19.17 -22.38
N GLU A 509 -13.94 -19.61 -21.95
CA GLU A 509 -13.41 -19.22 -20.64
C GLU A 509 -13.14 -17.71 -20.58
N GLY A 510 -12.56 -17.12 -21.62
CA GLY A 510 -12.39 -15.66 -21.71
C GLY A 510 -13.72 -14.88 -21.68
N ILE A 511 -14.80 -15.40 -22.28
CA ILE A 511 -16.14 -14.81 -22.19
C ILE A 511 -16.67 -14.90 -20.75
N ILE A 512 -16.55 -16.08 -20.11
CA ILE A 512 -16.95 -16.28 -18.72
C ILE A 512 -16.19 -15.31 -17.81
N THR A 513 -14.88 -15.18 -18.01
CA THR A 513 -14.01 -14.22 -17.32
C THR A 513 -14.55 -12.80 -17.45
N CYS A 514 -14.89 -12.34 -18.67
CA CYS A 514 -15.44 -11.01 -18.88
C CYS A 514 -16.79 -10.81 -18.17
N ILE A 515 -17.69 -11.79 -18.24
CA ILE A 515 -19.01 -11.73 -17.58
C ILE A 515 -18.85 -11.64 -16.07
N VAL A 516 -18.01 -12.50 -15.48
CA VAL A 516 -17.76 -12.50 -14.04
C VAL A 516 -17.04 -11.22 -13.61
N ALA A 517 -16.10 -10.71 -14.41
CA ALA A 517 -15.42 -9.44 -14.15
C ALA A 517 -16.36 -8.24 -14.12
N ILE A 518 -17.31 -8.18 -15.06
CA ILE A 518 -18.36 -7.15 -15.11
C ILE A 518 -19.30 -7.29 -13.92
N ALA A 519 -19.72 -8.52 -13.57
CA ALA A 519 -20.54 -8.76 -12.38
C ALA A 519 -19.79 -8.36 -11.09
N ALA A 520 -18.50 -8.68 -11.01
CA ALA A 520 -17.65 -8.36 -9.89
C ALA A 520 -17.52 -6.85 -9.65
N TRP A 521 -17.64 -6.02 -10.70
CA TRP A 521 -17.63 -4.57 -10.55
C TRP A 521 -18.72 -4.05 -9.61
N PHE A 522 -19.89 -4.71 -9.60
CA PHE A 522 -21.01 -4.40 -8.71
C PHE A 522 -20.83 -4.99 -7.30
N ILE A 523 -20.14 -6.11 -7.18
CA ILE A 523 -20.01 -6.87 -5.94
C ILE A 523 -18.82 -6.38 -5.10
N ILE A 524 -17.67 -6.11 -5.75
CA ILE A 524 -16.42 -5.71 -5.10
C ILE A 524 -16.62 -4.44 -4.28
N LEU A 525 -16.22 -4.56 -3.01
CA LEU A 525 -16.17 -3.46 -2.07
C LEU A 525 -14.96 -2.59 -2.35
N ASP A 526 -15.18 -1.28 -2.38
CA ASP A 526 -14.09 -0.31 -2.42
C ASP A 526 -13.37 -0.28 -1.06
N PHE A 527 -12.36 0.56 -0.91
CA PHE A 527 -11.67 0.76 0.37
C PHE A 527 -12.63 1.19 1.49
N PRO A 528 -12.32 0.91 2.77
CA PRO A 528 -13.22 1.21 3.90
C PRO A 528 -13.59 2.70 3.98
N ASP A 529 -12.69 3.61 3.58
CA ASP A 529 -12.96 5.06 3.52
C ASP A 529 -14.01 5.47 2.47
N LYS A 530 -14.33 4.57 1.53
CA LYS A 530 -15.33 4.77 0.48
C LYS A 530 -16.53 3.83 0.62
N ALA A 531 -16.55 2.96 1.63
CA ALA A 531 -17.57 1.92 1.81
C ALA A 531 -18.97 2.49 2.07
N GLU A 532 -19.06 3.61 2.78
CA GLU A 532 -20.31 4.34 3.02
C GLU A 532 -20.95 4.82 1.70
N LYS A 533 -20.13 5.30 0.75
CA LYS A 533 -20.60 5.90 -0.51
C LYS A 533 -21.32 4.90 -1.43
N LYS A 534 -21.03 3.60 -1.29
CA LYS A 534 -21.70 2.52 -2.04
C LYS A 534 -22.93 1.95 -1.31
N GLY A 535 -23.28 2.45 -0.12
CA GLY A 535 -24.44 2.01 0.65
C GLY A 535 -24.33 0.61 1.26
N PHE A 536 -23.11 0.05 1.34
CA PHE A 536 -22.90 -1.28 1.92
C PHE A 536 -22.84 -1.25 3.46
N LEU A 537 -22.18 -0.23 4.00
CA LEU A 537 -22.12 0.04 5.43
C LEU A 537 -22.92 1.30 5.74
N THR A 538 -23.59 1.30 6.88
CA THR A 538 -24.12 2.53 7.48
C THR A 538 -22.97 3.44 7.93
N ALA A 539 -23.23 4.74 8.09
CA ALA A 539 -22.21 5.69 8.56
C ALA A 539 -21.59 5.27 9.90
N ALA A 540 -22.41 4.71 10.81
CA ALA A 540 -21.95 4.14 12.07
C ALA A 540 -21.05 2.90 11.87
N GLU A 541 -21.47 1.93 11.05
CA GLU A 541 -20.65 0.74 10.76
C GLU A 541 -19.31 1.11 10.08
N ALA A 542 -19.32 2.10 9.19
CA ALA A 542 -18.13 2.58 8.49
C ALA A 542 -17.17 3.30 9.45
N ALA A 543 -17.68 4.18 10.32
CA ALA A 543 -16.89 4.87 11.34
C ALA A 543 -16.22 3.87 12.29
N VAL A 544 -16.94 2.84 12.74
CA VAL A 544 -16.40 1.78 13.60
C VAL A 544 -15.34 0.96 12.88
N THR A 545 -15.56 0.61 11.60
CA THR A 545 -14.57 -0.12 10.81
C THR A 545 -13.27 0.69 10.68
N LEU A 546 -13.38 1.98 10.40
CA LEU A 546 -12.24 2.88 10.28
C LEU A 546 -11.53 3.08 11.62
N GLN A 547 -12.27 3.37 12.68
CA GLN A 547 -11.72 3.54 14.02
C GLN A 547 -10.98 2.28 14.48
N ARG A 548 -11.55 1.10 14.26
CA ARG A 548 -10.92 -0.19 14.57
C ARG A 548 -9.57 -0.41 13.87
N ILE A 549 -9.47 0.04 12.62
CA ILE A 549 -8.25 -0.06 11.82
C ILE A 549 -7.26 1.00 12.29
N GLU A 550 -7.73 2.20 12.61
CA GLU A 550 -6.92 3.29 13.15
C GLU A 550 -6.36 2.95 14.53
N ASP A 551 -7.15 2.34 15.42
CA ASP A 551 -6.72 1.89 16.76
C ASP A 551 -5.62 0.81 16.66
N ASP A 552 -5.67 -0.07 15.66
CA ASP A 552 -4.64 -1.09 15.40
C ASP A 552 -3.37 -0.48 14.80
N ARG A 553 -3.49 0.66 14.09
CA ARG A 553 -2.40 1.36 13.41
C ARG A 553 -1.77 2.46 14.26
N GLY A 554 -2.54 3.11 15.12
CA GLY A 554 -2.19 4.28 15.94
C GLY A 554 -1.22 4.00 17.10
N ASP A 555 -0.99 2.72 17.42
CA ASP A 555 0.01 2.28 18.40
C ASP A 555 1.33 1.78 17.75
N SER A 556 1.49 1.94 16.43
CA SER A 556 2.73 1.60 15.74
C SER A 556 3.59 2.83 15.52
N VAL A 557 4.83 2.81 16.02
CA VAL A 557 5.84 3.82 15.73
C VAL A 557 5.90 4.03 14.21
N ASP A 558 5.59 5.23 13.73
CA ASP A 558 5.65 5.61 12.30
C ASP A 558 7.04 5.21 11.74
N ASP A 559 7.10 4.13 10.94
CA ASP A 559 8.35 3.62 10.34
C ASP A 559 8.31 3.76 8.81
N PRO A 560 8.32 5.00 8.28
CA PRO A 560 8.25 5.23 6.84
C PRO A 560 9.48 4.64 6.16
N LEU A 561 9.26 3.98 5.03
CA LEU A 561 10.31 3.40 4.20
C LEU A 561 11.06 4.50 3.45
N THR A 562 12.25 4.83 3.95
CA THR A 562 13.19 5.73 3.27
C THR A 562 14.17 4.93 2.41
N TRP A 563 14.80 5.56 1.41
CA TRP A 563 15.81 4.91 0.59
C TRP A 563 16.98 4.34 1.40
N ALA A 564 17.39 5.04 2.46
CA ALA A 564 18.42 4.55 3.38
C ALA A 564 17.99 3.27 4.09
N LYS A 565 16.74 3.21 4.59
CA LYS A 565 16.17 2.00 5.20
C LYS A 565 16.02 0.87 4.19
N PHE A 566 15.60 1.16 2.97
CA PHE A 566 15.54 0.18 1.87
C PHE A 566 16.92 -0.47 1.63
N CYS A 567 17.97 0.34 1.45
CA CYS A 567 19.33 -0.16 1.25
C CYS A 567 19.91 -0.89 2.48
N TYR A 568 19.42 -0.56 3.69
CA TYR A 568 19.77 -1.30 4.90
C TYR A 568 19.08 -2.66 4.95
N HIS A 569 17.76 -2.71 4.72
CA HIS A 569 16.96 -3.93 4.77
C HIS A 569 17.36 -4.94 3.70
N ILE A 570 17.68 -4.49 2.48
CA ILE A 570 18.08 -5.40 1.40
C ILE A 570 19.42 -6.10 1.64
N LYS A 571 20.24 -5.61 2.59
CA LYS A 571 21.46 -6.29 3.02
C LYS A 571 21.19 -7.42 4.02
N ASP A 572 19.98 -7.53 4.56
CA ASP A 572 19.62 -8.63 5.46
C ASP A 572 19.41 -9.92 4.66
N LEU A 573 20.33 -10.87 4.85
CA LEU A 573 20.31 -12.18 4.21
C LEU A 573 19.03 -12.99 4.53
N LYS A 574 18.33 -12.71 5.63
CA LYS A 574 17.06 -13.39 5.94
C LYS A 574 15.98 -13.08 4.92
N LEU A 575 15.92 -11.84 4.42
CA LEU A 575 14.95 -11.45 3.39
C LEU A 575 15.17 -12.25 2.11
N TRP A 576 16.44 -12.41 1.71
CA TRP A 576 16.81 -13.23 0.56
C TRP A 576 16.49 -14.71 0.78
N GLY A 577 16.71 -15.25 1.98
CA GLY A 577 16.31 -16.62 2.29
C GLY A 577 14.79 -16.84 2.21
N TYR A 578 13.96 -15.91 2.67
CA TYR A 578 12.51 -16.00 2.48
C TYR A 578 12.10 -15.87 1.00
N ALA A 579 12.79 -15.03 0.24
CA ALA A 579 12.55 -14.87 -1.18
C ALA A 579 12.90 -16.12 -1.98
N THR A 580 14.06 -16.73 -1.73
CA THR A 580 14.46 -17.98 -2.40
C THR A 580 13.60 -19.15 -1.96
N LEU A 581 13.15 -19.22 -0.69
CA LEU A 581 12.15 -20.19 -0.26
C LEU A 581 10.86 -20.08 -1.08
N PHE A 582 10.38 -18.86 -1.33
CA PHE A 582 9.17 -18.64 -2.11
C PHE A 582 9.35 -19.00 -3.60
N MET A 583 10.50 -18.67 -4.19
CA MET A 583 10.88 -19.12 -5.54
C MET A 583 10.87 -20.65 -5.64
N SER A 584 11.49 -21.33 -4.67
CA SER A 584 11.62 -22.78 -4.66
C SER A 584 10.30 -23.53 -4.47
N THR A 585 9.28 -22.91 -3.86
CA THR A 585 7.93 -23.51 -3.77
C THR A 585 7.04 -23.17 -4.95
N THR A 586 7.18 -21.97 -5.53
CA THR A 586 6.34 -21.52 -6.66
C THR A 586 6.76 -22.15 -7.97
N MET A 587 8.06 -22.39 -8.18
CA MET A 587 8.57 -23.08 -9.38
C MET A 587 7.89 -24.45 -9.60
N PRO A 588 7.89 -25.40 -8.64
CA PRO A 588 7.17 -26.66 -8.78
C PRO A 588 5.67 -26.51 -9.00
N ALA A 589 5.05 -25.53 -8.32
CA ALA A 589 3.61 -25.28 -8.48
C ALA A 589 3.28 -24.87 -9.92
N TYR A 590 4.10 -24.01 -10.52
CA TYR A 590 3.98 -23.66 -11.94
C TYR A 590 4.31 -24.84 -12.86
N ALA A 591 5.35 -25.62 -12.54
CA ALA A 591 5.72 -26.80 -13.32
C ALA A 591 4.57 -27.82 -13.40
N PHE A 592 3.98 -28.20 -12.27
CA PHE A 592 2.80 -29.06 -12.26
C PHE A 592 1.63 -28.41 -12.99
N SER A 593 1.41 -27.11 -12.83
CA SER A 593 0.31 -26.41 -13.49
C SER A 593 0.43 -26.39 -15.02
N TYR A 594 1.64 -26.29 -15.58
CA TYR A 594 1.87 -26.18 -17.02
C TYR A 594 2.17 -27.50 -17.71
N PHE A 595 2.67 -28.51 -16.98
CA PHE A 595 3.16 -29.74 -17.58
C PHE A 595 2.40 -30.98 -17.11
N LEU A 596 1.58 -30.94 -16.06
CA LEU A 596 0.83 -32.14 -15.61
C LEU A 596 -0.03 -32.78 -16.72
N PRO A 597 -0.84 -32.04 -17.51
CA PRO A 597 -1.58 -32.64 -18.61
C PRO A 597 -0.66 -33.29 -19.66
N VAL A 598 0.51 -32.68 -19.92
CA VAL A 598 1.50 -33.17 -20.88
C VAL A 598 2.18 -34.43 -20.36
N ILE A 599 2.51 -34.48 -19.06
CA ILE A 599 3.08 -35.67 -18.42
C ILE A 599 2.07 -36.82 -18.51
N LEU A 600 0.79 -36.58 -18.20
CA LEU A 600 -0.28 -37.59 -18.29
C LEU A 600 -0.49 -38.07 -19.74
N LEU A 601 -0.43 -37.19 -20.73
CA LEU A 601 -0.43 -37.58 -22.14
C LEU A 601 0.76 -38.51 -22.45
N GLY A 602 1.95 -38.21 -21.89
CA GLY A 602 3.14 -39.06 -21.99
C GLY A 602 3.05 -40.39 -21.24
N MET A 603 2.11 -40.55 -20.30
CA MET A 603 1.77 -41.83 -19.65
C MET A 603 0.81 -42.70 -20.49
N GLY A 604 0.45 -42.26 -21.70
CA GLY A 604 -0.43 -43.02 -22.60
C GLY A 604 -1.94 -42.73 -22.44
N TYR A 605 -2.32 -41.77 -21.60
CA TYR A 605 -3.71 -41.32 -21.52
C TYR A 605 -4.09 -40.48 -22.76
N SER A 606 -5.34 -40.57 -23.21
CA SER A 606 -5.84 -39.69 -24.27
C SER A 606 -5.86 -38.22 -23.84
N ALA A 607 -5.86 -37.28 -24.80
CA ALA A 607 -5.92 -35.85 -24.53
C ALA A 607 -7.06 -35.44 -23.58
N GLY A 608 -8.23 -36.05 -23.75
CA GLY A 608 -9.38 -35.80 -22.88
C GLY A 608 -9.16 -36.36 -21.47
N GLN A 609 -8.69 -37.61 -21.36
CA GLN A 609 -8.37 -38.23 -20.06
C GLN A 609 -7.28 -37.47 -19.31
N ALA A 610 -6.22 -37.01 -19.98
CA ALA A 610 -5.13 -36.28 -19.37
C ALA A 610 -5.61 -34.96 -18.70
N ASN A 611 -6.51 -34.23 -19.35
CA ASN A 611 -7.12 -33.03 -18.76
C ASN A 611 -8.04 -33.39 -17.59
N ALA A 612 -8.93 -34.37 -17.75
CA ALA A 612 -9.81 -34.80 -16.67
C ALA A 612 -9.04 -35.30 -15.43
N LEU A 613 -7.97 -36.07 -15.63
CA LEU A 613 -7.10 -36.61 -14.57
C LEU A 613 -6.18 -35.56 -13.95
N SER A 614 -6.03 -34.37 -14.53
CA SER A 614 -5.25 -33.27 -13.94
C SER A 614 -5.99 -32.54 -12.82
N ALA A 615 -7.31 -32.68 -12.71
CA ALA A 615 -8.10 -32.01 -11.67
C ALA A 615 -8.02 -32.64 -10.27
N PRO A 616 -8.12 -33.98 -10.10
CA PRO A 616 -8.09 -34.61 -8.78
C PRO A 616 -6.85 -34.29 -7.92
N PRO A 617 -5.60 -34.26 -8.45
CA PRO A 617 -4.44 -33.85 -7.66
C PRO A 617 -4.55 -32.44 -7.07
N SER A 618 -5.16 -31.50 -7.82
CA SER A 618 -5.34 -30.11 -7.37
C SER A 618 -6.35 -30.01 -6.23
N LEU A 619 -7.44 -30.79 -6.28
CA LEU A 619 -8.43 -30.87 -5.19
C LEU A 619 -7.85 -31.51 -3.93
N ALA A 620 -7.06 -32.58 -4.09
CA ALA A 620 -6.34 -33.19 -2.97
C ALA A 620 -5.39 -32.18 -2.31
N ALA A 621 -4.66 -31.40 -3.12
CA ALA A 621 -3.74 -30.39 -2.63
C ALA A 621 -4.42 -29.29 -1.81
N MET A 622 -5.63 -28.88 -2.18
CA MET A 622 -6.44 -27.97 -1.37
C MET A 622 -6.71 -28.56 0.03
N ILE A 623 -7.18 -29.80 0.10
CA ILE A 623 -7.53 -30.48 1.36
C ILE A 623 -6.28 -30.62 2.24
N THR A 624 -5.16 -31.08 1.66
CA THR A 624 -3.91 -31.26 2.41
C THR A 624 -3.35 -29.92 2.88
N ALA A 625 -3.40 -28.88 2.06
CA ALA A 625 -2.93 -27.55 2.43
C ALA A 625 -3.72 -26.97 3.61
N PHE A 626 -5.05 -27.15 3.65
CA PHE A 626 -5.86 -26.78 4.82
C PHE A 626 -5.46 -27.58 6.07
N GLY A 627 -5.24 -28.89 5.94
CA GLY A 627 -4.82 -29.74 7.04
C GLY A 627 -3.48 -29.31 7.65
N PHE A 628 -2.47 -29.07 6.81
CA PHE A 628 -1.15 -28.60 7.26
C PHE A 628 -1.17 -27.17 7.80
N ALA A 629 -1.97 -26.28 7.22
CA ALA A 629 -2.16 -24.93 7.75
C ALA A 629 -2.77 -24.97 9.17
N TRP A 630 -3.82 -25.79 9.37
CA TRP A 630 -4.42 -26.00 10.68
C TRP A 630 -3.42 -26.60 11.68
N LEU A 631 -2.61 -27.58 11.25
CA LEU A 631 -1.59 -28.21 12.08
C LEU A 631 -0.53 -27.19 12.53
N GLY A 632 -0.03 -26.36 11.60
CA GLY A 632 0.95 -25.32 11.91
C GLY A 632 0.41 -24.24 12.85
N ASP A 633 -0.86 -23.86 12.70
CA ASP A 633 -1.52 -22.92 13.60
C ASP A 633 -1.77 -23.53 15.00
N LYS A 634 -2.21 -24.79 15.07
CA LYS A 634 -2.50 -25.49 16.33
C LYS A 634 -1.25 -25.65 17.19
N TYR A 635 -0.14 -26.10 16.58
CA TYR A 635 1.12 -26.32 17.28
C TYR A 635 2.01 -25.07 17.32
N ARG A 636 1.60 -23.98 16.67
CA ARG A 636 2.35 -22.70 16.56
C ARG A 636 3.78 -22.89 16.04
N VAL A 637 3.96 -23.84 15.12
CA VAL A 637 5.23 -24.14 14.45
C VAL A 637 5.04 -24.07 12.93
N ARG A 638 6.08 -23.63 12.22
CA ARG A 638 6.07 -23.41 10.78
C ARG A 638 7.12 -24.25 10.07
N ALA A 639 8.38 -24.27 10.52
CA ALA A 639 9.44 -25.03 9.86
C ALA A 639 9.13 -26.53 9.70
N PRO A 640 8.63 -27.26 10.71
CA PRO A 640 8.34 -28.69 10.56
C PRO A 640 7.23 -28.96 9.53
N VAL A 641 6.25 -28.05 9.44
CA VAL A 641 5.15 -28.14 8.46
C VAL A 641 5.66 -27.92 7.04
N ILE A 642 6.53 -26.92 6.85
CA ILE A 642 7.16 -26.66 5.55
C ILE A 642 8.04 -27.85 5.13
N ALA A 643 8.82 -28.38 6.07
CA ALA A 643 9.68 -29.52 5.81
C ALA A 643 8.87 -30.79 5.45
N ALA A 644 7.80 -31.09 6.18
CA ALA A 644 6.94 -32.24 5.90
C ALA A 644 6.32 -32.17 4.50
N GLN A 645 5.85 -30.99 4.10
CA GLN A 645 5.28 -30.78 2.76
C GLN A 645 6.34 -30.82 1.65
N SER A 646 7.55 -30.32 1.88
CA SER A 646 8.66 -30.47 0.93
C SER A 646 9.09 -31.93 0.78
N ILE A 647 9.13 -32.71 1.86
CA ILE A 647 9.40 -34.15 1.81
C ILE A 647 8.30 -34.86 1.00
N LEU A 648 7.04 -34.52 1.24
CA LEU A 648 5.90 -35.06 0.47
C LEU A 648 6.05 -34.78 -1.04
N ALA A 649 6.45 -33.55 -1.38
CA ALA A 649 6.71 -33.15 -2.76
C ALA A 649 7.87 -33.94 -3.38
N ILE A 650 8.99 -34.10 -2.66
CA ILE A 650 10.15 -34.89 -3.12
C ILE A 650 9.72 -36.33 -3.39
N VAL A 651 9.05 -36.98 -2.44
CA VAL A 651 8.58 -38.36 -2.58
C VAL A 651 7.67 -38.49 -3.80
N GLY A 652 6.72 -37.57 -3.96
CA GLY A 652 5.83 -37.55 -5.14
C GLY A 652 6.59 -37.42 -6.46
N LEU A 653 7.51 -36.47 -6.55
CA LEU A 653 8.33 -36.23 -7.75
C LEU A 653 9.19 -37.45 -8.09
N MET A 654 9.80 -38.11 -7.10
CA MET A 654 10.62 -39.30 -7.31
C MET A 654 9.79 -40.49 -7.78
N ILE A 655 8.56 -40.65 -7.28
CA ILE A 655 7.63 -41.67 -7.77
C ILE A 655 7.25 -41.39 -9.23
N VAL A 656 6.95 -40.13 -9.59
CA VAL A 656 6.64 -39.75 -10.99
C VAL A 656 7.81 -40.05 -11.93
N ALA A 657 9.03 -39.80 -11.48
CA ALA A 657 10.25 -39.94 -12.28
C ALA A 657 10.65 -41.40 -12.52
N TYR A 658 10.50 -42.28 -11.53
CA TYR A 658 11.13 -43.61 -11.54
C TYR A 658 10.16 -44.80 -11.46
N ALA A 659 8.89 -44.60 -11.14
CA ALA A 659 7.95 -45.71 -11.12
C ALA A 659 7.65 -46.21 -12.54
N GLU A 660 7.68 -47.53 -12.73
CA GLU A 660 7.36 -48.16 -14.02
C GLU A 660 5.84 -48.26 -14.26
N ASN A 661 5.04 -48.28 -13.20
CA ASN A 661 3.58 -48.39 -13.27
C ASN A 661 2.93 -46.99 -13.33
N ASP A 662 2.13 -46.73 -14.37
CA ASP A 662 1.43 -45.46 -14.56
C ASP A 662 0.48 -45.10 -13.40
N GLY A 663 -0.12 -46.08 -12.74
CA GLY A 663 -0.92 -45.85 -11.53
C GLY A 663 -0.09 -45.31 -10.36
N ALA A 664 1.14 -45.82 -10.20
CA ALA A 664 2.07 -45.31 -9.20
C ALA A 664 2.57 -43.90 -9.58
N ARG A 665 2.90 -43.67 -10.85
CA ARG A 665 3.28 -42.33 -11.35
C ARG A 665 2.16 -41.32 -11.12
N TYR A 666 0.91 -41.69 -11.40
CA TYR A 666 -0.26 -40.85 -11.13
C TYR A 666 -0.41 -40.56 -9.63
N PHE A 667 -0.28 -41.56 -8.75
CA PHE A 667 -0.25 -41.32 -7.30
C PHE A 667 0.90 -40.39 -6.88
N GLY A 668 2.07 -40.49 -7.51
CA GLY A 668 3.17 -39.55 -7.32
C GLY A 668 2.79 -38.10 -7.64
N THR A 669 1.97 -37.87 -8.67
CA THR A 669 1.47 -36.51 -8.99
C THR A 669 0.60 -35.93 -7.88
N PHE A 670 -0.20 -36.75 -7.17
CA PHE A 670 -0.97 -36.28 -6.00
C PHE A 670 -0.03 -35.79 -4.91
N LEU A 671 0.95 -36.60 -4.51
CA LEU A 671 1.89 -36.23 -3.45
C LEU A 671 2.71 -34.99 -3.82
N GLY A 672 3.16 -34.91 -5.07
CA GLY A 672 3.89 -33.79 -5.63
C GLY A 672 3.11 -32.48 -5.55
N VAL A 673 1.89 -32.46 -6.10
CA VAL A 673 1.03 -31.27 -6.13
C VAL A 673 0.61 -30.86 -4.71
N CYS A 674 0.24 -31.82 -3.85
CA CYS A 674 -0.10 -31.58 -2.45
C CYS A 674 1.02 -30.89 -1.68
N GLY A 675 2.26 -31.40 -1.79
CA GLY A 675 3.41 -30.85 -1.09
C GLY A 675 3.81 -29.44 -1.59
N CYS A 676 3.79 -29.23 -2.91
CA CYS A 676 4.23 -27.96 -3.49
C CYS A 676 3.22 -26.83 -3.25
N GLN A 677 1.93 -27.08 -3.46
CA GLN A 677 0.89 -26.04 -3.35
C GLN A 677 0.64 -25.63 -1.89
N GLY A 678 0.71 -26.58 -0.94
CA GLY A 678 0.51 -26.28 0.47
C GLY A 678 1.69 -25.54 1.13
N ASN A 679 2.88 -25.56 0.52
CA ASN A 679 4.04 -24.81 1.01
C ASN A 679 3.97 -23.30 0.73
N ILE A 680 3.25 -22.86 -0.31
CA ILE A 680 3.08 -21.43 -0.65
C ILE A 680 2.53 -20.62 0.55
N PRO A 681 1.36 -20.95 1.12
CA PRO A 681 0.83 -20.21 2.27
C PRO A 681 1.69 -20.40 3.54
N ALA A 682 2.34 -21.56 3.71
CA ALA A 682 3.18 -21.82 4.86
C ALA A 682 4.44 -20.92 4.88
N ILE A 683 5.08 -20.72 3.72
CA ILE A 683 6.28 -19.87 3.58
C ILE A 683 5.91 -18.39 3.69
N LEU A 684 4.77 -17.95 3.17
CA LEU A 684 4.25 -16.59 3.37
C LEU A 684 4.04 -16.30 4.87
N ALA A 685 3.38 -17.23 5.58
CA ALA A 685 3.20 -17.14 7.02
C ALA A 685 4.53 -17.20 7.80
N TYR A 686 5.52 -17.95 7.29
CA TYR A 686 6.82 -18.07 7.95
C TYR A 686 7.61 -16.77 7.92
N GLN A 687 7.56 -16.03 6.81
CA GLN A 687 8.15 -14.70 6.71
C GLN A 687 7.43 -13.73 7.67
N SER A 688 6.10 -13.64 7.58
CA SER A 688 5.31 -12.62 8.30
C SER A 688 5.46 -12.72 9.83
N ASN A 689 5.67 -13.92 10.36
CA ASN A 689 5.84 -14.16 11.79
C ASN A 689 7.23 -13.75 12.31
N ASN A 690 8.23 -13.74 11.44
CA ASN A 690 9.65 -13.63 11.79
C ASN A 690 10.31 -12.31 11.39
N ILE A 691 9.62 -11.44 10.64
CA ILE A 691 10.06 -10.08 10.33
C ILE A 691 9.27 -9.07 11.15
N ARG A 692 9.95 -8.11 11.77
CA ARG A 692 9.35 -6.96 12.46
C ARG A 692 9.79 -5.64 11.81
N GLY A 693 9.07 -4.56 12.13
CA GLY A 693 9.22 -3.24 11.47
C GLY A 693 8.41 -3.15 10.18
N GLN A 694 7.70 -2.03 10.01
CA GLN A 694 6.81 -1.82 8.85
C GLN A 694 7.63 -1.72 7.55
N SER A 695 8.71 -0.93 7.59
CA SER A 695 9.61 -0.72 6.44
C SER A 695 10.34 -2.01 6.02
N LYS A 696 10.64 -2.90 6.96
CA LYS A 696 11.32 -4.17 6.67
C LYS A 696 10.37 -5.22 6.13
N ARG A 697 9.15 -5.34 6.69
CA ARG A 697 8.10 -6.23 6.19
C ARG A 697 7.75 -5.90 4.75
N SER A 698 7.62 -4.61 4.43
CA SER A 698 7.47 -4.13 3.06
C SER A 698 8.51 -4.70 2.08
N VAL A 699 9.78 -4.47 2.37
CA VAL A 699 10.88 -4.90 1.50
C VAL A 699 10.93 -6.43 1.42
N GLY A 700 10.67 -7.11 2.54
CA GLY A 700 10.62 -8.57 2.60
C GLY A 700 9.50 -9.16 1.73
N SER A 701 8.28 -8.63 1.81
CA SER A 701 7.14 -9.12 1.04
C SER A 701 7.29 -8.82 -0.45
N ALA A 702 7.82 -7.64 -0.80
CA ALA A 702 8.19 -7.28 -2.17
C ALA A 702 9.17 -8.26 -2.80
N LEU A 703 10.28 -8.50 -2.10
CA LEU A 703 11.33 -9.39 -2.55
C LEU A 703 10.82 -10.82 -2.67
N GLN A 704 9.99 -11.25 -1.72
CA GLN A 704 9.39 -12.57 -1.72
C GLN A 704 8.49 -12.80 -2.93
N ILE A 705 7.53 -11.91 -3.18
CA ILE A 705 6.60 -12.04 -4.31
C ILE A 705 7.35 -11.95 -5.65
N GLY A 706 8.31 -11.03 -5.77
CA GLY A 706 9.14 -10.89 -6.96
C GLY A 706 9.91 -12.17 -7.32
N PHE A 707 10.45 -12.86 -6.31
CA PHE A 707 11.10 -14.16 -6.51
C PHE A 707 10.12 -15.29 -6.90
N GLY A 708 8.83 -15.14 -6.61
CA GLY A 708 7.79 -16.03 -7.13
C GLY A 708 7.68 -15.97 -8.65
N ALA A 709 7.81 -14.78 -9.26
CA ALA A 709 7.83 -14.64 -10.72
C ALA A 709 9.09 -15.28 -11.33
N ILE A 710 10.24 -15.17 -10.66
CA ILE A 710 11.47 -15.86 -11.06
C ILE A 710 11.26 -17.39 -11.03
N GLY A 711 10.56 -17.90 -10.01
CA GLY A 711 10.20 -19.32 -9.93
C GLY A 711 9.39 -19.78 -11.16
N GLY A 712 8.48 -18.95 -11.66
CA GLY A 712 7.74 -19.21 -12.89
C GLY A 712 8.59 -19.20 -14.17
N ILE A 713 9.59 -18.31 -14.26
CA ILE A 713 10.57 -18.31 -15.36
C ILE A 713 11.37 -19.61 -15.36
N ILE A 714 11.87 -20.02 -14.19
CA ILE A 714 12.60 -21.29 -14.03
C ILE A 714 11.68 -22.46 -14.43
N ALA A 715 10.44 -22.50 -13.95
CA ALA A 715 9.48 -23.55 -14.30
C ALA A 715 9.23 -23.66 -15.80
N SER A 716 9.12 -22.53 -16.48
CA SER A 716 8.88 -22.48 -17.93
C SER A 716 10.05 -23.04 -18.73
N THR A 717 11.29 -22.87 -18.24
CA THR A 717 12.53 -23.19 -18.97
C THR A 717 13.11 -24.57 -18.67
N THR A 718 12.71 -25.19 -17.55
CA THR A 718 13.36 -26.42 -17.07
C THR A 718 12.83 -27.68 -17.78
N PHE A 719 11.58 -27.67 -18.25
CA PHE A 719 10.96 -28.81 -18.94
C PHE A 719 11.20 -28.70 -20.45
N SER A 720 12.40 -29.09 -20.89
CA SER A 720 12.78 -29.08 -22.31
C SER A 720 11.98 -30.12 -23.11
N GLN A 721 11.64 -29.78 -24.36
CA GLN A 721 10.97 -30.67 -25.29
C GLN A 721 11.84 -31.86 -25.73
N ASP A 722 13.17 -31.69 -25.71
CA ASP A 722 14.11 -32.74 -26.13
C ASP A 722 14.10 -33.94 -25.18
N GLU A 723 13.60 -33.77 -23.95
CA GLU A 723 13.48 -34.82 -22.94
C GLU A 723 12.06 -35.41 -22.84
N ALA A 724 11.16 -35.03 -23.74
CA ALA A 724 9.83 -35.64 -23.80
C ALA A 724 9.97 -37.14 -24.13
N PRO A 725 9.19 -38.03 -23.49
CA PRO A 725 8.08 -37.77 -22.56
C PRO A 725 8.45 -37.85 -21.06
N THR A 726 9.71 -38.11 -20.71
CA THR A 726 10.10 -38.41 -19.32
C THR A 726 10.48 -37.18 -18.51
N TYR A 727 11.00 -36.12 -19.16
CA TYR A 727 11.33 -34.82 -18.55
C TYR A 727 12.18 -34.92 -17.27
N ILE A 728 13.18 -35.80 -17.28
CA ILE A 728 13.97 -36.17 -16.08
C ILE A 728 14.69 -34.95 -15.49
N THR A 729 15.25 -34.06 -16.31
CA THR A 729 15.93 -32.85 -15.82
C THR A 729 14.94 -31.91 -15.12
N GLY A 730 13.75 -31.75 -15.70
CA GLY A 730 12.63 -31.00 -15.09
C GLY A 730 12.29 -31.50 -13.68
N LEU A 731 12.13 -32.81 -13.53
CA LEU A 731 11.78 -33.45 -12.26
C LEU A 731 12.90 -33.31 -11.22
N TRP A 732 14.16 -33.50 -11.59
CA TRP A 732 15.30 -33.36 -10.68
C TRP A 732 15.57 -31.93 -10.25
N VAL A 733 15.44 -30.95 -11.14
CA VAL A 733 15.56 -29.54 -10.76
C VAL A 733 14.44 -29.16 -9.78
N THR A 734 13.22 -29.64 -10.04
CA THR A 734 12.08 -29.42 -9.14
C THR A 734 12.32 -30.04 -7.75
N ALA A 735 12.81 -31.29 -7.71
CA ALA A 735 13.16 -31.97 -6.47
C ALA A 735 14.35 -31.29 -5.75
N GLY A 736 15.36 -30.84 -6.50
CA GLY A 736 16.50 -30.09 -5.99
C GLY A 736 16.10 -28.80 -5.28
N LEU A 737 15.12 -28.07 -5.82
CA LEU A 737 14.55 -26.90 -5.15
C LEU A 737 13.77 -27.26 -3.88
N GLN A 738 13.15 -28.44 -3.79
CA GLN A 738 12.56 -28.91 -2.54
C GLN A 738 13.62 -29.30 -1.50
N PHE A 739 14.73 -29.92 -1.91
CA PHE A 739 15.88 -30.15 -1.02
C PHE A 739 16.47 -28.82 -0.54
N TYR A 740 16.55 -27.81 -1.40
CA TYR A 740 16.98 -26.48 -1.03
C TYR A 740 16.08 -25.86 0.05
N ILE A 741 14.75 -26.03 -0.04
CA ILE A 741 13.83 -25.60 1.04
C ILE A 741 14.20 -26.26 2.36
N LEU A 742 14.44 -27.57 2.39
CA LEU A 742 14.83 -28.28 3.60
C LEU A 742 16.15 -27.74 4.19
N LEU A 743 17.13 -27.43 3.34
CA LEU A 743 18.41 -26.85 3.77
C LEU A 743 18.23 -25.45 4.38
N VAL A 744 17.50 -24.57 3.70
CA VAL A 744 17.29 -23.19 4.17
C VAL A 744 16.43 -23.16 5.42
N VAL A 745 15.32 -23.92 5.47
CA VAL A 745 14.46 -24.01 6.65
C VAL A 745 15.21 -24.65 7.82
N GLY A 746 16.04 -25.67 7.57
CA GLY A 746 16.91 -26.26 8.59
C GLY A 746 17.92 -25.24 9.14
N GLY A 747 18.57 -24.48 8.26
CA GLY A 747 19.49 -23.40 8.64
C GLY A 747 18.81 -22.30 9.45
N PHE A 748 17.64 -21.84 9.02
CA PHE A 748 16.82 -20.86 9.74
C PHE A 748 16.38 -21.40 11.10
N THR A 749 15.95 -22.66 11.18
CA THR A 749 15.56 -23.31 12.44
C THR A 749 16.72 -23.32 13.42
N ILE A 750 17.91 -23.74 13.00
CA ILE A 750 19.12 -23.74 13.86
C ILE A 750 19.46 -22.32 14.33
N TYR A 751 19.42 -21.34 13.42
CA TYR A 751 19.72 -19.95 13.74
C TYR A 751 18.70 -19.34 14.72
N PHE A 752 17.40 -19.53 14.46
CA PHE A 752 16.30 -19.04 15.29
C PHE A 752 16.27 -19.72 16.66
N MET A 753 16.51 -21.04 16.74
CA MET A 753 16.65 -21.74 18.02
C MET A 753 17.83 -21.21 18.85
N LYS A 754 18.98 -20.95 18.23
CA LYS A 754 20.13 -20.35 18.93
C LYS A 754 19.80 -18.97 19.49
N LYS A 755 19.15 -18.12 18.69
CA LYS A 755 18.75 -16.77 19.13
C LYS A 755 17.66 -16.79 20.21
N ASN A 756 16.65 -17.64 20.06
CA ASN A 756 15.60 -17.82 21.07
C ASN A 756 16.18 -18.33 22.40
N LYS A 757 17.13 -19.28 22.39
CA LYS A 757 17.79 -19.77 23.61
C LYS A 757 18.58 -18.69 24.35
N VAL A 758 19.21 -17.76 23.65
CA VAL A 758 19.92 -16.64 24.28
C VAL A 758 18.94 -15.73 25.02
N VAL A 759 17.83 -15.37 24.37
CA VAL A 759 16.77 -14.55 25.00
C VAL A 759 16.10 -15.28 26.16
N ASP A 760 15.83 -16.58 26.02
CA ASP A 760 15.24 -17.39 27.08
C ASP A 760 16.18 -17.45 28.31
N ARG A 761 17.50 -17.58 28.10
CA ARG A 761 18.51 -17.51 29.18
C ARG A 761 18.58 -16.13 29.83
N GLN A 762 18.62 -15.05 29.05
CA GLN A 762 18.60 -13.68 29.58
C GLN A 762 17.36 -13.43 30.44
N ARG A 763 16.20 -13.94 29.98
CA ARG A 763 14.93 -13.87 30.70
C ARG A 763 14.96 -14.66 32.02
N GLU A 764 15.51 -15.87 32.02
CA GLU A 764 15.67 -16.70 33.22
C GLU A 764 16.62 -16.06 34.23
N ASN A 765 17.68 -15.41 33.76
CA ASN A 765 18.67 -14.72 34.59
C ASN A 765 18.22 -13.33 35.08
N GLY A 766 17.09 -12.80 34.60
CA GLY A 766 16.64 -11.43 34.90
C GLY A 766 17.50 -10.33 34.25
N GLU A 767 18.27 -10.67 33.21
CA GLU A 767 19.09 -9.74 32.44
C GLU A 767 18.22 -8.95 31.43
N PRO A 768 18.63 -7.73 31.04
CA PRO A 768 17.97 -7.01 29.94
C PRO A 768 18.05 -7.84 28.66
N MET A 769 16.88 -8.16 28.09
CA MET A 769 16.79 -9.01 26.90
C MET A 769 17.29 -8.27 25.67
N ASP A 770 18.15 -8.92 24.89
CA ASP A 770 18.61 -8.37 23.62
C ASP A 770 17.42 -8.09 22.68
N GLU A 771 17.49 -6.95 21.98
CA GLU A 771 16.50 -6.60 20.96
C GLU A 771 16.71 -7.46 19.71
N ILE A 772 15.86 -8.47 19.54
CA ILE A 772 15.78 -9.23 18.28
C ILE A 772 14.76 -8.53 17.38
N GLU A 773 15.16 -8.23 16.14
CA GLU A 773 14.32 -7.50 15.18
C GLU A 773 13.82 -6.14 15.72
N GLY A 774 14.62 -5.47 16.57
CA GLY A 774 14.30 -4.17 17.17
C GLY A 774 13.22 -4.23 18.27
N GLN A 775 12.95 -5.42 18.82
CA GLN A 775 11.97 -5.59 19.90
C GLN A 775 12.53 -6.48 21.01
N ALA A 776 12.59 -5.94 22.24
CA ALA A 776 12.98 -6.70 23.43
C ALA A 776 11.96 -7.83 23.72
N GLY A 777 12.46 -9.04 23.97
CA GLY A 777 11.63 -10.22 24.27
C GLY A 777 10.94 -10.86 23.04
N PHE A 778 11.25 -10.43 21.82
CA PHE A 778 10.77 -11.09 20.61
C PHE A 778 11.39 -12.47 20.44
N ARG A 779 10.57 -13.47 20.08
CA ARG A 779 11.00 -14.84 19.76
C ARG A 779 10.64 -15.17 18.33
N TYR A 780 11.60 -15.74 17.60
CA TYR A 780 11.34 -16.29 16.27
C TYR A 780 10.39 -17.48 16.38
N THR A 781 9.45 -17.56 15.44
CA THR A 781 8.63 -18.75 15.24
C THR A 781 9.45 -19.78 14.49
N ILE A 782 9.59 -20.98 15.08
CA ILE A 782 10.31 -22.11 14.49
C ILE A 782 9.50 -22.69 13.35
#